data_AF-A0A5D6Y2F9-F1
#
_entry.id   AF-A0A5D6Y2F9-F1
#
_cell.length_a   1.000
_cell.length_b   1.000
_cell.length_c   1.000
_cell.angle_alpha   90.00
_cell.angle_beta   90.00
_cell.angle_gamma   90.00
#
_symmetry.space_group_name_H-M   'P 1'
#
loop_
_entity.id
_entity.type
_entity.pdbx_description
1 polymer ?
#
loop_
_entity_poly.entity_id
_entity_poly.type
_entity_poly.pdbx_seq_one_letter_code
_entity_poly.pdbx_strand_id
1 'polypeptide(L)'
;MSSVQVLLSGLQDATRCPVERATAVLEELRALCRHDERRSEVVRSGTDVLLALAARDAVVGDVDALSALLELLLALMLDGPATRARLVQQGVLSVALRALRGGCEQRPSKRRNRLVRLAIDVVDQWSRCVETAGNVVKSESGDQGNAAIGLLLRIAGAAQEDAGVVLHAVEVLGCVIERDASRIATVARADGVAVLLRLLQTSVFRLFVHISHNPVDMPLLVNSETIEGLLALYISAGSMGRSSVLSTDLVRILSSLSRSTIESLSLKDEGNSLPSMFLCLRNHYDNLCFASQVYALLTKYWKEQTKSVHSITGFVGIAVDLLCRCTSSSVSMCDEMVEIYNFVRTVLLSKDGVEVVLSCGGKVLFDHLQAQTATCKPFDSGSGADDEEADADVDGNDDGSDGDGSDVEDDVVDINLELEPLGDGNQETVCDDELELHDEAAAVLQSAHLGDRVKPSPPKTFAVKGWSTNVEFAQYEDREFYFQSPSGIKYPKHPSRSQMGFSDSGDRDDDAAVGLPGKAIPGEPKSHFENLATAPNSSGGPPQNAKPEAYPYYVPEKSGRSECGDDSLTFDSCFESGNLARAVRIGEWEYDLFLRRDFNTTGHMQWFYFAVSNVCARGNSAMKYRFNIVNLCKPDSLFNQGLQPVVYSVRDAYEKRGGWRRSGSEIYYFSNPFPRSTKHGTKAAASNNDTRADAALSGQSQPAPVTETYFTLTFTLAFTSTEDTYLVAHSYPYTLSDHAMHLERIASRLGRRASSVLRRSALCKTLSGKDCELLSISDFAASTQEQKARRAVVISSRVHPGEAQASWVLRGAIDFLVGDSVTARVMRRMFMFQIIPMLNPDGVYYGNSRCSLAACDLNRVWHNPSQTYHPTIFHVKELLRSESSLRGVVFFCDLHGHSRKKNVFVYGCDTKKRPNPRARAFAKIFSMQPTARSFISLPGCSFKVSKSKETTARVVVANELKLAWCFTLEASFCGGSFGALQGMHYNAQHMQQVGSSLCEALLPACVNDESGREKLSALVDDYHVNVAALVDSALRENGVVSDSSGGLGATLEPREVTVDSVSPRTYMLEADGDIRDRAALPRAKMSGKKLRNKKKKGKKKAPAHGP
;
A
#
# COMPACT_ATOMS: atom_id res chain seq x y z
N MET A 1 -0.82 -55.76 8.70
CA MET A 1 0.01 -54.66 8.18
C MET A 1 -0.90 -53.47 7.93
N SER A 2 -0.42 -52.25 8.13
CA SER A 2 -1.16 -51.04 7.74
C SER A 2 -1.15 -50.87 6.22
N SER A 3 -2.08 -50.06 5.69
CA SER A 3 -2.08 -49.69 4.26
C SER A 3 -0.76 -49.03 3.85
N VAL A 4 -0.18 -48.21 4.74
CA VAL A 4 1.14 -47.57 4.55
C VAL A 4 2.26 -48.62 4.45
N GLN A 5 2.32 -49.61 5.35
CA GLN A 5 3.31 -50.69 5.27
C GLN A 5 3.21 -51.48 3.97
N VAL A 6 1.99 -51.80 3.51
CA VAL A 6 1.77 -52.51 2.24
C VAL A 6 2.28 -51.68 1.06
N LEU A 7 1.92 -50.39 0.99
CA LEU A 7 2.37 -49.49 -0.08
C LEU A 7 3.89 -49.29 -0.07
N LEU A 8 4.51 -49.08 1.10
CA LEU A 8 5.96 -48.96 1.24
C LEU A 8 6.68 -50.26 0.82
N SER A 9 6.16 -51.43 1.21
CA SER A 9 6.73 -52.72 0.76
C SER A 9 6.65 -52.90 -0.77
N GLY A 10 5.59 -52.37 -1.39
CA GLY A 10 5.43 -52.32 -2.86
C GLY A 10 6.37 -51.35 -3.58
N LEU A 11 7.05 -50.46 -2.85
CA LEU A 11 8.16 -49.63 -3.35
C LEU A 11 9.54 -50.26 -3.04
N GLN A 12 9.66 -50.99 -1.91
CA GLN A 12 10.89 -51.67 -1.49
C GLN A 12 11.29 -52.84 -2.41
N ASP A 13 10.34 -53.49 -3.10
CA ASP A 13 10.60 -54.58 -4.06
C ASP A 13 11.18 -54.04 -5.40
N ALA A 14 12.34 -53.39 -5.29
CA ALA A 14 12.84 -52.36 -6.20
C ALA A 14 13.26 -52.86 -7.59
N THR A 15 13.39 -54.17 -7.79
CA THR A 15 13.73 -54.78 -9.08
C THR A 15 12.53 -54.97 -10.00
N ARG A 16 11.30 -54.89 -9.48
CA ARG A 16 10.07 -55.29 -10.23
C ARG A 16 8.95 -54.27 -10.28
N CYS A 17 8.98 -53.20 -9.49
CA CYS A 17 7.93 -52.18 -9.52
C CYS A 17 8.10 -51.22 -10.72
N PRO A 18 7.16 -51.19 -11.71
CA PRO A 18 7.21 -50.27 -12.87
C PRO A 18 7.03 -48.81 -12.45
N VAL A 19 7.45 -47.88 -13.31
CA VAL A 19 7.43 -46.44 -13.01
C VAL A 19 5.99 -45.93 -12.80
N GLU A 20 5.05 -46.37 -13.63
CA GLU A 20 3.63 -46.01 -13.56
C GLU A 20 3.00 -46.48 -12.23
N ARG A 21 3.42 -47.66 -11.74
CA ARG A 21 2.98 -48.20 -10.45
C ARG A 21 3.62 -47.44 -9.29
N ALA A 22 4.89 -47.06 -9.41
CA ALA A 22 5.56 -46.24 -8.41
C ALA A 22 4.90 -44.86 -8.28
N THR A 23 4.57 -44.19 -9.39
CA THR A 23 3.84 -42.91 -9.38
C THR A 23 2.48 -43.04 -8.69
N ALA A 24 1.68 -44.04 -9.04
CA ALA A 24 0.38 -44.26 -8.41
C ALA A 24 0.49 -44.51 -6.89
N VAL A 25 1.48 -45.30 -6.46
CA VAL A 25 1.72 -45.56 -5.03
C VAL A 25 2.24 -44.32 -4.29
N LEU A 26 3.00 -43.43 -4.94
CA LEU A 26 3.41 -42.14 -4.37
C LEU A 26 2.22 -41.19 -4.19
N GLU A 27 1.30 -41.14 -5.15
CA GLU A 27 0.05 -40.37 -5.04
C GLU A 27 -0.85 -40.92 -3.91
N GLU A 28 -0.95 -42.24 -3.77
CA GLU A 28 -1.73 -42.89 -2.70
C GLU A 28 -1.11 -42.65 -1.31
N LEU A 29 0.22 -42.80 -1.16
CA LEU A 29 0.93 -42.47 0.07
C LEU A 29 0.75 -40.99 0.45
N ARG A 30 0.79 -40.07 -0.53
CA ARG A 30 0.52 -38.65 -0.31
C ARG A 30 -0.92 -38.39 0.13
N ALA A 31 -1.91 -39.11 -0.40
CA ALA A 31 -3.30 -39.02 0.05
C ALA A 31 -3.45 -39.51 1.50
N LEU A 32 -2.81 -40.63 1.87
CA LEU A 32 -2.79 -41.15 3.23
C LEU A 32 -2.11 -40.20 4.23
N CYS A 33 -1.05 -39.48 3.82
CA CYS A 33 -0.36 -38.46 4.62
C CYS A 33 -1.23 -37.23 5.00
N ARG A 34 -2.51 -37.18 4.60
CA ARG A 34 -3.49 -36.24 5.18
C ARG A 34 -3.79 -36.54 6.64
N HIS A 35 -3.76 -37.81 7.06
CA HIS A 35 -3.99 -38.21 8.45
C HIS A 35 -2.67 -38.29 9.22
N ASP A 36 -2.60 -37.64 10.39
CA ASP A 36 -1.36 -37.47 11.15
C ASP A 36 -0.73 -38.79 11.61
N GLU A 37 -1.53 -39.81 11.98
CA GLU A 37 -1.02 -41.16 12.29
C GLU A 37 -0.30 -41.80 11.09
N ARG A 38 -0.88 -41.65 9.88
CA ARG A 38 -0.35 -42.23 8.64
C ARG A 38 0.87 -41.46 8.15
N ARG A 39 0.86 -40.14 8.28
CA ARG A 39 2.03 -39.30 8.01
C ARG A 39 3.18 -39.69 8.95
N SER A 40 2.90 -39.82 10.26
CA SER A 40 3.88 -40.30 11.26
C SER A 40 4.42 -41.69 10.93
N GLU A 41 3.58 -42.59 10.43
CA GLU A 41 3.99 -43.93 9.99
C GLU A 41 4.95 -43.90 8.78
N VAL A 42 4.70 -43.00 7.82
CA VAL A 42 5.60 -42.72 6.68
C VAL A 42 6.91 -42.05 7.16
N VAL A 43 6.86 -41.08 8.08
CA VAL A 43 8.06 -40.44 8.67
C VAL A 43 8.93 -41.45 9.45
N ARG A 44 8.31 -42.46 10.07
CA ARG A 44 9.01 -43.48 10.87
C ARG A 44 9.57 -44.65 10.04
N SER A 45 9.01 -44.94 8.86
CA SER A 45 9.31 -46.20 8.12
C SER A 45 9.52 -46.04 6.61
N GLY A 46 9.22 -44.86 6.04
CA GLY A 46 9.13 -44.66 4.60
C GLY A 46 10.16 -43.70 4.01
N THR A 47 10.83 -42.87 4.81
CA THR A 47 11.78 -41.87 4.26
C THR A 47 12.94 -42.53 3.51
N ASP A 48 13.54 -43.58 4.09
CA ASP A 48 14.60 -44.37 3.47
C ASP A 48 14.13 -45.03 2.16
N VAL A 49 12.88 -45.50 2.12
CA VAL A 49 12.25 -46.13 0.95
C VAL A 49 12.04 -45.11 -0.17
N LEU A 50 11.57 -43.91 0.17
CA LEU A 50 11.36 -42.82 -0.78
C LEU A 50 12.68 -42.30 -1.36
N LEU A 51 13.74 -42.25 -0.55
CA LEU A 51 15.07 -41.81 -0.98
C LEU A 51 15.80 -42.91 -1.79
N ALA A 52 15.64 -44.18 -1.43
CA ALA A 52 16.09 -45.31 -2.26
C ALA A 52 15.34 -45.40 -3.60
N LEU A 53 14.02 -45.13 -3.60
CA LEU A 53 13.23 -45.00 -4.83
C LEU A 53 13.75 -43.84 -5.69
N ALA A 54 14.10 -42.71 -5.07
CA ALA A 54 14.71 -41.56 -5.74
C ALA A 54 16.08 -41.87 -6.37
N ALA A 55 16.77 -42.95 -5.98
CA ALA A 55 18.05 -43.34 -6.56
C ALA A 55 17.93 -44.13 -7.87
N ARG A 56 16.72 -44.55 -8.27
CA ARG A 56 16.48 -45.36 -9.49
C ARG A 56 16.40 -44.46 -10.73
N ASP A 57 17.27 -44.66 -11.72
CA ASP A 57 17.28 -43.88 -12.97
C ASP A 57 15.92 -43.87 -13.71
N ALA A 58 15.18 -44.99 -13.66
CA ALA A 58 13.84 -45.08 -14.26
C ALA A 58 12.81 -44.14 -13.58
N VAL A 59 12.98 -43.82 -12.30
CA VAL A 59 12.13 -42.87 -11.55
C VAL A 59 12.62 -41.44 -11.77
N VAL A 60 13.94 -41.22 -11.83
CA VAL A 60 14.54 -39.90 -12.11
C VAL A 60 14.26 -39.45 -13.55
N GLY A 61 14.19 -40.40 -14.49
CA GLY A 61 13.91 -40.15 -15.91
C GLY A 61 12.45 -39.81 -16.23
N ASP A 62 11.49 -40.14 -15.37
CA ASP A 62 10.10 -39.70 -15.55
C ASP A 62 9.73 -38.49 -14.67
N VAL A 63 9.20 -37.47 -15.34
CA VAL A 63 8.91 -36.16 -14.74
C VAL A 63 7.71 -36.21 -13.80
N ASP A 64 6.73 -37.11 -13.97
CA ASP A 64 5.59 -37.20 -13.04
C ASP A 64 5.95 -38.07 -11.83
N ALA A 65 6.68 -39.18 -12.02
CA ALA A 65 7.19 -40.00 -10.92
C ALA A 65 8.07 -39.17 -9.96
N LEU A 66 9.03 -38.42 -10.52
CA LEU A 66 9.92 -37.54 -9.74
C LEU A 66 9.17 -36.34 -9.14
N SER A 67 8.13 -35.81 -9.82
CA SER A 67 7.28 -34.74 -9.25
C SER A 67 6.45 -35.22 -8.06
N ALA A 68 5.79 -36.39 -8.16
CA ALA A 68 4.99 -36.96 -7.09
C ALA A 68 5.87 -37.29 -5.86
N LEU A 69 7.09 -37.76 -6.10
CA LEU A 69 8.09 -38.02 -5.07
C LEU A 69 8.54 -36.73 -4.36
N LEU A 70 8.86 -35.66 -5.11
CA LEU A 70 9.21 -34.35 -4.53
C LEU A 70 8.03 -33.71 -3.78
N GLU A 71 6.80 -33.84 -4.26
CA GLU A 71 5.61 -33.35 -3.54
C GLU A 71 5.37 -34.08 -2.22
N LEU A 72 5.62 -35.39 -2.16
CA LEU A 72 5.54 -36.16 -0.92
C LEU A 72 6.68 -35.78 0.04
N LEU A 73 7.92 -35.73 -0.44
CA LEU A 73 9.08 -35.32 0.37
C LEU A 73 8.92 -33.90 0.93
N LEU A 74 8.46 -32.93 0.12
CA LEU A 74 8.20 -31.56 0.55
C LEU A 74 7.09 -31.49 1.60
N ALA A 75 6.01 -32.25 1.45
CA ALA A 75 4.95 -32.33 2.46
C ALA A 75 5.48 -32.86 3.81
N LEU A 76 6.38 -33.85 3.79
CA LEU A 76 7.03 -34.36 5.00
C LEU A 76 8.05 -33.35 5.60
N MET A 77 8.74 -32.55 4.79
CA MET A 77 9.61 -31.47 5.28
C MET A 77 8.83 -30.30 5.91
N LEU A 78 7.54 -30.14 5.59
CA LEU A 78 6.65 -29.13 6.17
C LEU A 78 5.98 -29.59 7.48
N ASP A 79 5.94 -30.89 7.75
CA ASP A 79 5.32 -31.49 8.95
C ASP A 79 5.98 -31.04 10.27
N GLY A 80 7.30 -30.85 10.29
CA GLY A 80 7.99 -30.30 11.46
C GLY A 80 9.52 -30.24 11.31
N PRO A 81 10.21 -29.44 12.16
CA PRO A 81 11.65 -29.23 12.07
C PRO A 81 12.45 -30.52 12.30
N ALA A 82 11.99 -31.42 13.17
CA ALA A 82 12.65 -32.72 13.39
C ALA A 82 12.55 -33.66 12.17
N THR A 83 11.39 -33.71 11.52
CA THR A 83 11.17 -34.47 10.27
C THR A 83 12.02 -33.90 9.13
N ARG A 84 12.08 -32.57 9.03
CA ARG A 84 12.93 -31.85 8.06
C ARG A 84 14.41 -32.12 8.27
N ALA A 85 14.91 -32.02 9.50
CA ALA A 85 16.30 -32.30 9.83
C ALA A 85 16.69 -33.74 9.49
N ARG A 86 15.82 -34.71 9.76
CA ARG A 86 16.02 -36.11 9.35
C ARG A 86 16.12 -36.24 7.83
N LEU A 87 15.18 -35.68 7.07
CA LEU A 87 15.20 -35.75 5.59
C LEU A 87 16.43 -35.06 4.99
N VAL A 88 16.89 -33.95 5.59
CA VAL A 88 18.13 -33.27 5.21
C VAL A 88 19.36 -34.14 5.49
N GLN A 89 19.45 -34.75 6.67
CA GLN A 89 20.54 -35.68 7.03
C GLN A 89 20.54 -36.95 6.16
N GLN A 90 19.36 -37.41 5.71
CA GLN A 90 19.21 -38.54 4.79
C GLN A 90 19.44 -38.15 3.31
N GLY A 91 19.84 -36.90 3.02
CA GLY A 91 20.28 -36.49 1.69
C GLY A 91 19.17 -36.12 0.70
N VAL A 92 18.00 -35.64 1.17
CA VAL A 92 16.89 -35.19 0.29
C VAL A 92 17.31 -34.13 -0.75
N LEU A 93 18.32 -33.30 -0.43
CA LEU A 93 18.90 -32.33 -1.37
C LEU A 93 19.47 -33.00 -2.64
N SER A 94 20.02 -34.21 -2.53
CA SER A 94 20.52 -34.96 -3.69
C SER A 94 19.42 -35.31 -4.70
N VAL A 95 18.16 -35.41 -4.27
CA VAL A 95 16.99 -35.64 -5.14
C VAL A 95 16.64 -34.36 -5.87
N ALA A 96 16.56 -33.23 -5.15
CA ALA A 96 16.31 -31.91 -5.73
C ALA A 96 17.40 -31.52 -6.74
N LEU A 97 18.68 -31.70 -6.40
CA LEU A 97 19.81 -31.40 -7.31
C LEU A 97 19.74 -32.20 -8.62
N ARG A 98 19.27 -33.45 -8.60
CA ARG A 98 19.11 -34.26 -9.81
C ARG A 98 17.89 -33.82 -10.64
N ALA A 99 16.79 -33.48 -9.99
CA ALA A 99 15.63 -32.86 -10.65
C ALA A 99 15.98 -31.50 -11.30
N LEU A 100 16.81 -30.68 -10.65
CA LEU A 100 17.31 -29.42 -11.22
C LEU A 100 18.24 -29.65 -12.42
N ARG A 101 19.16 -30.63 -12.36
CA ARG A 101 20.05 -30.98 -13.48
C ARG A 101 19.26 -31.43 -14.72
N GLY A 102 18.42 -32.46 -14.59
CA GLY A 102 17.56 -32.93 -15.68
C GLY A 102 16.57 -31.84 -16.15
N GLY A 103 16.15 -30.95 -15.23
CA GLY A 103 15.39 -29.75 -15.56
C GLY A 103 16.16 -28.77 -16.45
N CYS A 104 17.45 -28.52 -16.21
CA CYS A 104 18.28 -27.62 -17.02
C CYS A 104 18.50 -28.15 -18.46
N GLU A 105 18.56 -29.47 -18.62
CA GLU A 105 18.82 -30.14 -19.90
C GLU A 105 17.57 -30.25 -20.79
N GLN A 106 16.38 -30.18 -20.20
CA GLN A 106 15.10 -30.28 -20.92
C GLN A 106 14.52 -28.92 -21.33
N ARG A 107 13.93 -28.85 -22.53
CA ARG A 107 13.22 -27.65 -23.00
C ARG A 107 12.04 -27.28 -22.07
N PRO A 108 11.78 -25.98 -21.83
CA PRO A 108 10.67 -25.53 -21.00
C PRO A 108 9.31 -26.12 -21.40
N SER A 109 8.59 -26.66 -20.43
CA SER A 109 7.26 -27.24 -20.61
C SER A 109 6.48 -27.23 -19.29
N LYS A 110 5.15 -27.32 -19.32
CA LYS A 110 4.34 -27.28 -18.09
C LYS A 110 4.69 -28.41 -17.10
N ARG A 111 5.02 -29.60 -17.60
CA ARG A 111 5.43 -30.78 -16.80
C ARG A 111 6.78 -30.50 -16.11
N ARG A 112 7.79 -30.11 -16.89
CA ARG A 112 9.14 -29.78 -16.41
C ARG A 112 9.16 -28.55 -15.49
N ASN A 113 8.40 -27.49 -15.79
CA ASN A 113 8.35 -26.26 -14.99
C ASN A 113 7.58 -26.44 -13.66
N ARG A 114 6.87 -27.56 -13.49
CA ARG A 114 6.33 -28.02 -12.21
C ARG A 114 7.42 -28.74 -11.40
N LEU A 115 8.09 -29.72 -12.03
CA LEU A 115 9.22 -30.44 -11.43
C LEU A 115 10.31 -29.50 -10.90
N VAL A 116 10.74 -28.52 -11.70
CA VAL A 116 11.80 -27.57 -11.31
C VAL A 116 11.37 -26.68 -10.15
N ARG A 117 10.11 -26.22 -10.08
CA ARG A 117 9.61 -25.46 -8.92
C ARG A 117 9.64 -26.29 -7.64
N LEU A 118 9.12 -27.53 -7.69
CA LEU A 118 9.15 -28.46 -6.56
C LEU A 118 10.57 -28.77 -6.07
N ALA A 119 11.54 -28.86 -6.99
CA ALA A 119 12.94 -29.02 -6.64
C ALA A 119 13.55 -27.77 -5.99
N ILE A 120 13.18 -26.56 -6.46
CA ILE A 120 13.55 -25.29 -5.83
C ILE A 120 12.93 -25.18 -4.41
N ASP A 121 11.66 -25.60 -4.24
CA ASP A 121 10.98 -25.60 -2.94
C ASP A 121 11.70 -26.49 -1.90
N VAL A 122 12.21 -27.66 -2.32
CA VAL A 122 13.01 -28.54 -1.47
C VAL A 122 14.39 -27.93 -1.13
N VAL A 123 14.99 -27.13 -2.02
CA VAL A 123 16.22 -26.39 -1.72
C VAL A 123 15.98 -25.26 -0.71
N ASP A 124 14.85 -24.56 -0.79
CA ASP A 124 14.42 -23.56 0.21
C ASP A 124 14.15 -24.18 1.59
N GLN A 125 13.44 -25.31 1.64
CA GLN A 125 13.24 -26.01 2.92
C GLN A 125 14.53 -26.67 3.45
N TRP A 126 15.52 -26.96 2.59
CA TRP A 126 16.86 -27.36 3.03
C TRP A 126 17.63 -26.21 3.67
N SER A 127 17.69 -25.01 3.07
CA SER A 127 18.51 -23.92 3.61
C SER A 127 18.05 -23.49 5.01
N ARG A 128 16.72 -23.31 5.17
CA ARG A 128 16.06 -23.05 6.46
C ARG A 128 16.24 -24.14 7.52
N CYS A 129 16.69 -25.33 7.14
CA CYS A 129 16.97 -26.41 8.08
C CYS A 129 18.35 -26.25 8.75
N VAL A 130 19.30 -25.63 8.07
CA VAL A 130 20.67 -25.40 8.60
C VAL A 130 20.67 -24.44 9.80
N GLU A 131 19.67 -23.55 9.86
CA GLU A 131 19.53 -22.52 10.90
C GLU A 131 19.10 -23.04 12.28
N THR A 132 18.47 -24.23 12.35
CA THR A 132 17.76 -24.69 13.56
C THR A 132 18.49 -25.74 14.39
N ALA A 133 19.60 -26.28 13.87
CA ALA A 133 20.43 -27.26 14.57
C ALA A 133 21.87 -26.75 14.68
N GLY A 134 22.26 -26.26 15.87
CA GLY A 134 23.60 -25.70 16.13
C GLY A 134 24.78 -26.67 15.94
N ASN A 135 24.52 -27.94 15.61
CA ASN A 135 25.53 -28.95 15.29
C ASN A 135 25.60 -29.21 13.79
N VAL A 136 26.48 -28.46 13.13
CA VAL A 136 27.55 -28.99 12.26
C VAL A 136 27.18 -30.22 11.41
N VAL A 137 26.61 -29.98 10.22
CA VAL A 137 26.62 -30.95 9.09
C VAL A 137 27.62 -30.43 8.04
N LYS A 138 28.89 -30.26 8.44
CA LYS A 138 29.86 -29.38 7.73
C LYS A 138 30.61 -29.96 6.53
N SER A 139 30.55 -31.26 6.24
CA SER A 139 31.22 -31.85 5.07
C SER A 139 30.31 -31.87 3.83
N GLU A 140 29.45 -32.89 3.70
CA GLU A 140 28.71 -33.16 2.45
C GLU A 140 27.68 -32.09 2.06
N SER A 141 27.19 -31.30 3.02
CA SER A 141 26.20 -30.25 2.75
C SER A 141 26.81 -29.02 2.04
N GLY A 142 28.12 -28.80 2.16
CA GLY A 142 28.81 -27.67 1.54
C GLY A 142 28.83 -27.78 0.03
N ASP A 143 29.32 -28.92 -0.50
CA ASP A 143 29.40 -29.16 -1.94
C ASP A 143 28.03 -29.32 -2.60
N GLN A 144 27.06 -29.93 -1.90
CA GLN A 144 25.68 -29.98 -2.37
C GLN A 144 25.02 -28.57 -2.38
N GLY A 145 25.35 -27.71 -1.41
CA GLY A 145 24.93 -26.30 -1.39
C GLY A 145 25.56 -25.48 -2.51
N ASN A 146 26.87 -25.62 -2.75
CA ASN A 146 27.56 -25.01 -3.88
C ASN A 146 26.99 -25.49 -5.23
N ALA A 147 26.64 -26.78 -5.34
CA ALA A 147 25.97 -27.33 -6.51
C ALA A 147 24.54 -26.79 -6.69
N ALA A 148 23.81 -26.52 -5.60
CA ALA A 148 22.49 -25.87 -5.65
C ALA A 148 22.63 -24.44 -6.19
N ILE A 149 23.54 -23.65 -5.64
CA ILE A 149 23.87 -22.28 -6.11
C ILE A 149 24.20 -22.29 -7.61
N GLY A 150 25.11 -23.17 -8.03
CA GLY A 150 25.51 -23.32 -9.43
C GLY A 150 24.45 -23.89 -10.38
N LEU A 151 23.31 -24.36 -9.88
CA LEU A 151 22.13 -24.75 -10.68
C LEU A 151 21.07 -23.64 -10.68
N LEU A 152 20.81 -23.01 -9.54
CA LEU A 152 19.92 -21.84 -9.44
C LEU A 152 20.42 -20.68 -10.32
N LEU A 153 21.72 -20.39 -10.32
CA LEU A 153 22.33 -19.40 -11.23
C LEU A 153 22.18 -19.77 -12.71
N ARG A 154 22.29 -21.05 -13.08
CA ARG A 154 22.08 -21.51 -14.47
C ARG A 154 20.63 -21.43 -14.92
N ILE A 155 19.68 -21.76 -14.04
CA ILE A 155 18.25 -21.59 -14.29
C ILE A 155 17.90 -20.11 -14.42
N ALA A 156 18.45 -19.27 -13.54
CA ALA A 156 18.25 -17.83 -13.58
C ALA A 156 18.78 -17.22 -14.89
N GLY A 157 20.01 -17.55 -15.28
CA GLY A 157 20.66 -17.01 -16.49
C GLY A 157 20.19 -17.59 -17.83
N ALA A 158 19.26 -18.54 -17.84
CA ALA A 158 18.80 -19.20 -19.06
C ALA A 158 17.81 -18.32 -19.85
N ALA A 159 18.27 -17.68 -20.94
CA ALA A 159 17.49 -16.74 -21.76
C ALA A 159 16.26 -17.31 -22.52
N GLN A 160 15.88 -18.57 -22.28
CA GLN A 160 14.67 -19.21 -22.81
C GLN A 160 13.73 -19.71 -21.68
N GLU A 161 14.06 -19.44 -20.43
CA GLU A 161 13.38 -19.99 -19.25
C GLU A 161 12.02 -19.31 -18.95
N ASP A 162 11.15 -20.04 -18.26
CA ASP A 162 9.87 -19.53 -17.76
C ASP A 162 10.12 -18.46 -16.68
N ALA A 163 9.59 -17.25 -16.88
CA ALA A 163 9.84 -16.13 -15.99
C ALA A 163 9.44 -16.39 -14.52
N GLY A 164 8.43 -17.25 -14.29
CA GLY A 164 8.02 -17.66 -12.95
C GLY A 164 8.80 -18.87 -12.40
N VAL A 165 9.77 -19.41 -13.15
CA VAL A 165 10.82 -20.33 -12.69
C VAL A 165 12.09 -19.54 -12.40
N VAL A 166 12.47 -18.60 -13.29
CA VAL A 166 13.58 -17.65 -13.08
C VAL A 166 13.40 -16.89 -11.77
N LEU A 167 12.25 -16.25 -11.55
CA LEU A 167 11.98 -15.49 -10.34
C LEU A 167 12.12 -16.36 -9.07
N HIS A 168 11.52 -17.55 -9.08
CA HIS A 168 11.54 -18.49 -7.96
C HIS A 168 12.95 -19.00 -7.65
N ALA A 169 13.74 -19.31 -8.68
CA ALA A 169 15.13 -19.72 -8.54
C ALA A 169 16.00 -18.62 -7.92
N VAL A 170 15.76 -17.36 -8.27
CA VAL A 170 16.51 -16.22 -7.74
C VAL A 170 16.05 -15.83 -6.32
N GLU A 171 14.76 -15.95 -6.01
CA GLU A 171 14.26 -15.75 -4.63
C GLU A 171 14.87 -16.78 -3.66
N VAL A 172 14.88 -18.06 -4.03
CA VAL A 172 15.48 -19.12 -3.22
C VAL A 172 17.01 -19.07 -3.22
N LEU A 173 17.66 -18.60 -4.29
CA LEU A 173 19.10 -18.33 -4.27
C LEU A 173 19.46 -17.34 -3.14
N GLY A 174 18.63 -16.32 -2.90
CA GLY A 174 18.77 -15.42 -1.74
C GLY A 174 18.71 -16.17 -0.41
N CYS A 175 17.68 -17.02 -0.21
CA CYS A 175 17.52 -17.85 0.98
C CYS A 175 18.60 -18.93 1.17
N VAL A 176 19.38 -19.24 0.13
CA VAL A 176 20.48 -20.23 0.17
C VAL A 176 21.81 -19.60 0.59
N ILE A 177 22.01 -18.30 0.30
CA ILE A 177 23.25 -17.56 0.60
C ILE A 177 23.14 -16.63 1.81
N GLU A 178 21.93 -16.40 2.35
CA GLU A 178 21.73 -15.56 3.53
C GLU A 178 22.65 -16.00 4.69
N ARG A 179 23.42 -15.03 5.22
CA ARG A 179 24.33 -15.18 6.38
C ARG A 179 25.49 -16.19 6.21
N ASP A 180 25.73 -16.75 5.03
CA ASP A 180 26.88 -17.63 4.74
C ASP A 180 27.87 -16.97 3.77
N ALA A 181 28.94 -16.40 4.33
CA ALA A 181 29.99 -15.71 3.56
C ALA A 181 30.70 -16.62 2.55
N SER A 182 30.82 -17.93 2.82
CA SER A 182 31.42 -18.88 1.88
C SER A 182 30.53 -19.08 0.65
N ARG A 183 29.21 -19.16 0.84
CA ARG A 183 28.23 -19.27 -0.25
C ARG A 183 28.12 -17.98 -1.06
N ILE A 184 28.17 -16.82 -0.40
CA ILE A 184 28.25 -15.50 -1.06
C ILE A 184 29.51 -15.44 -1.94
N ALA A 185 30.67 -15.87 -1.43
CA ALA A 185 31.90 -15.97 -2.22
C ALA A 185 31.79 -17.01 -3.36
N THR A 186 31.00 -18.08 -3.23
CA THR A 186 30.70 -19.00 -4.35
C THR A 186 29.86 -18.32 -5.43
N VAL A 187 28.85 -17.51 -5.09
CA VAL A 187 28.08 -16.72 -6.09
C VAL A 187 28.99 -15.74 -6.82
N ALA A 188 29.85 -15.01 -6.11
CA ALA A 188 30.76 -14.04 -6.70
C ALA A 188 31.71 -14.68 -7.74
N ARG A 189 32.29 -15.85 -7.42
CA ARG A 189 33.22 -16.59 -8.31
C ARG A 189 32.55 -17.30 -9.50
N ALA A 190 31.23 -17.43 -9.52
CA ALA A 190 30.50 -18.23 -10.52
C ALA A 190 29.81 -17.39 -11.60
N ASP A 191 30.40 -16.25 -11.99
CA ASP A 191 29.76 -15.18 -12.78
C ASP A 191 28.42 -14.70 -12.19
N GLY A 192 28.13 -15.01 -10.93
CA GLY A 192 26.81 -14.83 -10.34
C GLY A 192 26.38 -13.37 -10.31
N VAL A 193 27.33 -12.45 -10.06
CA VAL A 193 27.10 -11.00 -10.15
C VAL A 193 26.72 -10.61 -11.59
N ALA A 194 27.46 -11.05 -12.60
CA ALA A 194 27.16 -10.73 -14.01
C ALA A 194 25.86 -11.39 -14.51
N VAL A 195 25.54 -12.62 -14.08
CA VAL A 195 24.25 -13.27 -14.36
C VAL A 195 23.11 -12.49 -13.70
N LEU A 196 23.23 -12.15 -12.42
CA LEU A 196 22.22 -11.39 -11.71
C LEU A 196 22.03 -9.99 -12.31
N LEU A 197 23.11 -9.27 -12.65
CA LEU A 197 23.07 -7.96 -13.34
C LEU A 197 22.32 -8.03 -14.67
N ARG A 198 22.57 -9.06 -15.50
CA ARG A 198 21.89 -9.27 -16.80
C ARG A 198 20.39 -9.58 -16.68
N LEU A 199 19.89 -9.89 -15.49
CA LEU A 199 18.48 -10.22 -15.22
C LEU A 199 17.69 -9.06 -14.58
N LEU A 200 18.26 -7.87 -14.47
CA LEU A 200 17.72 -6.86 -13.55
C LEU A 200 16.56 -6.01 -14.06
N GLN A 201 15.41 -6.21 -13.41
CA GLN A 201 14.66 -5.10 -12.80
C GLN A 201 14.24 -5.37 -11.32
N THR A 202 14.63 -6.48 -10.70
CA THR A 202 14.10 -6.89 -9.37
C THR A 202 15.12 -7.31 -8.30
N SER A 203 16.04 -8.22 -8.59
CA SER A 203 16.49 -9.17 -7.55
C SER A 203 17.77 -8.83 -6.80
N VAL A 204 18.71 -8.10 -7.41
CA VAL A 204 20.01 -7.71 -6.80
C VAL A 204 19.83 -6.75 -5.62
N PHE A 205 18.68 -6.08 -5.55
CA PHE A 205 18.28 -5.27 -4.39
C PHE A 205 18.45 -6.01 -3.04
N ARG A 206 18.05 -7.29 -2.94
CA ARG A 206 18.23 -8.05 -1.69
C ARG A 206 19.70 -8.37 -1.37
N LEU A 207 20.53 -8.57 -2.41
CA LEU A 207 21.96 -8.83 -2.23
C LEU A 207 22.69 -7.55 -1.76
N PHE A 208 22.39 -6.39 -2.34
CA PHE A 208 22.98 -5.12 -1.90
C PHE A 208 22.47 -4.66 -0.53
N VAL A 209 21.20 -4.84 -0.20
CA VAL A 209 20.70 -4.62 1.18
C VAL A 209 21.50 -5.48 2.18
N HIS A 210 21.78 -6.74 1.86
CA HIS A 210 22.58 -7.62 2.72
C HIS A 210 24.06 -7.20 2.82
N ILE A 211 24.66 -6.71 1.73
CA ILE A 211 26.03 -6.14 1.73
C ILE A 211 26.07 -4.85 2.59
N SER A 212 25.12 -3.93 2.42
CA SER A 212 25.00 -2.66 3.17
C SER A 212 24.63 -2.81 4.66
N HIS A 213 24.46 -4.05 5.12
CA HIS A 213 24.16 -4.43 6.50
C HIS A 213 25.15 -5.46 7.06
N ASN A 214 26.25 -5.74 6.35
CA ASN A 214 27.32 -6.62 6.84
C ASN A 214 28.34 -5.80 7.66
N PRO A 215 28.59 -6.12 8.95
CA PRO A 215 29.54 -5.39 9.79
C PRO A 215 31.02 -5.76 9.56
N VAL A 216 31.32 -6.56 8.54
CA VAL A 216 32.69 -6.94 8.15
C VAL A 216 33.03 -6.28 6.83
N ASP A 217 34.20 -5.63 6.78
CA ASP A 217 34.76 -5.05 5.55
C ASP A 217 34.95 -6.16 4.49
N MET A 218 34.35 -6.00 3.31
CA MET A 218 34.33 -7.02 2.25
C MET A 218 35.01 -6.52 0.96
N PRO A 219 36.33 -6.26 0.97
CA PRO A 219 37.05 -5.65 -0.15
C PRO A 219 37.06 -6.50 -1.44
N LEU A 220 36.71 -7.78 -1.36
CA LEU A 220 36.56 -8.66 -2.53
C LEU A 220 35.23 -8.47 -3.30
N LEU A 221 34.28 -7.72 -2.74
CA LEU A 221 32.97 -7.46 -3.35
C LEU A 221 32.74 -5.99 -3.72
N VAL A 222 33.43 -5.04 -3.07
CA VAL A 222 33.31 -3.61 -3.38
C VAL A 222 34.55 -3.16 -4.16
N ASN A 223 34.47 -3.28 -5.47
CA ASN A 223 35.48 -2.85 -6.43
C ASN A 223 34.89 -1.84 -7.43
N SER A 224 35.74 -1.22 -8.28
CA SER A 224 35.31 -0.23 -9.28
C SER A 224 34.12 -0.71 -10.11
N GLU A 225 34.15 -1.94 -10.64
CA GLU A 225 33.09 -2.48 -11.50
C GLU A 225 31.76 -2.70 -10.76
N THR A 226 31.81 -2.96 -9.45
CA THR A 226 30.61 -3.07 -8.61
C THR A 226 30.03 -1.69 -8.27
N ILE A 227 30.89 -0.69 -8.03
CA ILE A 227 30.46 0.70 -7.82
C ILE A 227 29.88 1.30 -9.11
N GLU A 228 30.52 1.10 -10.26
CA GLU A 228 29.98 1.56 -11.55
C GLU A 228 28.73 0.78 -11.95
N GLY A 229 28.65 -0.51 -11.65
CA GLY A 229 27.41 -1.29 -11.77
C GLY A 229 26.27 -0.75 -10.90
N LEU A 230 26.55 -0.32 -9.67
CA LEU A 230 25.59 0.36 -8.79
C LEU A 230 25.17 1.73 -9.35
N LEU A 231 26.10 2.53 -9.86
CA LEU A 231 25.84 3.84 -10.47
C LEU A 231 25.02 3.70 -11.76
N ALA A 232 25.31 2.74 -12.63
CA ALA A 232 24.51 2.46 -13.83
C ALA A 232 23.12 1.92 -13.47
N LEU A 233 23.00 1.11 -12.41
CA LEU A 233 21.72 0.70 -11.84
C LEU A 233 20.96 1.87 -11.23
N TYR A 234 21.62 2.91 -10.70
CA TYR A 234 20.95 4.08 -10.14
C TYR A 234 20.22 4.91 -11.20
N ILE A 235 20.88 5.24 -12.32
CA ILE A 235 20.23 5.83 -13.50
C ILE A 235 19.08 4.94 -13.98
N SER A 236 19.34 3.64 -14.14
CA SER A 236 18.33 2.68 -14.62
C SER A 236 17.10 2.59 -13.69
N ALA A 237 17.32 2.61 -12.38
CA ALA A 237 16.30 2.55 -11.34
C ALA A 237 15.49 3.85 -11.18
N GLY A 238 16.03 4.99 -11.64
CA GLY A 238 15.30 6.26 -11.78
C GLY A 238 14.03 6.09 -12.63
N SER A 239 14.13 5.35 -13.74
CA SER A 239 12.99 5.04 -14.62
C SER A 239 11.91 4.11 -14.00
N MET A 240 12.20 3.53 -12.83
CA MET A 240 11.53 2.35 -12.27
C MET A 240 10.96 2.56 -10.85
N GLY A 241 11.13 3.75 -10.25
CA GLY A 241 10.62 4.05 -8.91
C GLY A 241 11.33 3.30 -7.77
N ARG A 242 12.54 2.78 -8.01
CA ARG A 242 13.37 2.06 -7.01
C ARG A 242 14.61 2.85 -6.56
N SER A 243 14.78 4.05 -7.12
CA SER A 243 15.95 4.92 -6.97
C SER A 243 16.21 5.36 -5.52
N SER A 244 15.16 5.59 -4.72
CA SER A 244 15.28 6.07 -3.34
C SER A 244 16.11 5.12 -2.47
N VAL A 245 15.68 3.87 -2.30
CA VAL A 245 16.38 2.91 -1.43
C VAL A 245 17.76 2.56 -1.99
N LEU A 246 17.90 2.41 -3.31
CA LEU A 246 19.21 2.17 -3.94
C LEU A 246 20.20 3.32 -3.68
N SER A 247 19.72 4.58 -3.60
CA SER A 247 20.58 5.69 -3.19
C SER A 247 20.96 5.64 -1.72
N THR A 248 20.04 5.31 -0.81
CA THR A 248 20.35 5.21 0.63
C THR A 248 21.29 4.05 0.94
N ASP A 249 21.18 2.94 0.20
CA ASP A 249 22.08 1.79 0.31
C ASP A 249 23.46 2.11 -0.27
N LEU A 250 23.55 2.80 -1.42
CA LEU A 250 24.82 3.27 -1.99
C LEU A 250 25.53 4.30 -1.09
N VAL A 251 24.77 5.24 -0.51
CA VAL A 251 25.26 6.19 0.50
C VAL A 251 25.84 5.45 1.70
N ARG A 252 25.13 4.43 2.23
CA ARG A 252 25.63 3.61 3.35
C ARG A 252 26.87 2.79 2.98
N ILE A 253 26.89 2.16 1.79
CA ILE A 253 28.03 1.39 1.32
C ILE A 253 29.27 2.28 1.27
N LEU A 254 29.21 3.42 0.57
CA LEU A 254 30.33 4.34 0.48
C LEU A 254 30.72 4.85 1.89
N SER A 255 29.77 5.35 2.69
CA SER A 255 30.00 5.82 4.08
C SER A 255 30.71 4.81 4.99
N SER A 256 30.61 3.51 4.67
CA SER A 256 31.23 2.43 5.45
C SER A 256 32.64 2.00 4.97
N LEU A 257 33.10 2.47 3.80
CA LEU A 257 34.41 2.08 3.27
C LEU A 257 35.55 2.78 3.98
N SER A 258 36.61 2.02 4.27
CA SER A 258 37.88 2.57 4.72
C SER A 258 38.50 3.51 3.67
N ARG A 259 39.36 4.42 4.13
CA ARG A 259 40.03 5.40 3.27
C ARG A 259 40.86 4.75 2.16
N SER A 260 41.65 3.73 2.50
CA SER A 260 42.46 2.98 1.52
C SER A 260 41.60 2.21 0.52
N THR A 261 40.40 1.76 0.90
CA THR A 261 39.44 1.19 -0.05
C THR A 261 38.95 2.24 -1.04
N ILE A 262 38.57 3.44 -0.58
CA ILE A 262 38.17 4.56 -1.47
C ILE A 262 39.32 4.93 -2.43
N GLU A 263 40.55 5.01 -1.93
CA GLU A 263 41.73 5.34 -2.73
C GLU A 263 42.11 4.24 -3.74
N SER A 264 41.72 2.99 -3.51
CA SER A 264 41.86 1.90 -4.48
C SER A 264 40.86 1.96 -5.66
N LEU A 265 39.76 2.70 -5.52
CA LEU A 265 38.72 2.80 -6.56
C LEU A 265 39.16 3.70 -7.73
N SER A 266 38.50 3.47 -8.87
CA SER A 266 38.70 4.18 -10.13
C SER A 266 37.39 4.23 -10.90
N LEU A 267 37.03 5.39 -11.45
CA LEU A 267 35.94 5.51 -12.42
C LEU A 267 36.50 5.21 -13.82
N LYS A 268 35.78 4.39 -14.60
CA LYS A 268 36.15 3.98 -15.97
C LYS A 268 35.12 4.46 -17.01
N ASP A 269 33.85 4.56 -16.63
CA ASP A 269 32.76 5.06 -17.47
C ASP A 269 32.30 6.45 -17.01
N GLU A 270 33.05 7.48 -17.40
CA GLU A 270 32.74 8.88 -17.08
C GLU A 270 31.29 9.27 -17.43
N GLY A 271 30.77 8.74 -18.55
CA GLY A 271 29.49 9.13 -19.14
C GLY A 271 28.27 8.68 -18.34
N ASN A 272 28.39 7.59 -17.57
CA ASN A 272 27.34 7.14 -16.66
C ASN A 272 27.70 7.39 -15.18
N SER A 273 28.96 7.17 -14.78
CA SER A 273 29.38 7.23 -13.38
C SER A 273 29.33 8.65 -12.80
N LEU A 274 29.79 9.68 -13.53
CA LEU A 274 29.77 11.06 -13.02
C LEU A 274 28.34 11.62 -12.89
N PRO A 275 27.42 11.49 -13.87
CA PRO A 275 26.03 11.92 -13.71
C PRO A 275 25.29 11.18 -12.59
N SER A 276 25.51 9.87 -12.42
CA SER A 276 24.97 9.11 -11.29
C SER A 276 25.46 9.63 -9.95
N MET A 277 26.77 9.83 -9.81
CA MET A 277 27.38 10.26 -8.55
C MET A 277 26.97 11.70 -8.20
N PHE A 278 26.85 12.60 -9.19
CA PHE A 278 26.26 13.92 -9.01
C PHE A 278 24.82 13.84 -8.51
N LEU A 279 24.00 12.96 -9.12
CA LEU A 279 22.61 12.78 -8.73
C LEU A 279 22.46 12.18 -7.32
N CYS A 280 23.37 11.30 -6.89
CA CYS A 280 23.45 10.81 -5.51
C CYS A 280 23.84 11.92 -4.53
N LEU A 281 24.91 12.66 -4.82
CA LEU A 281 25.41 13.75 -3.97
C LEU A 281 24.35 14.85 -3.81
N ARG A 282 23.73 15.31 -4.91
CA ARG A 282 22.59 16.26 -4.92
C ARG A 282 21.29 15.73 -4.27
N ASN A 283 21.30 14.53 -3.68
CA ASN A 283 20.20 13.99 -2.87
C ASN A 283 20.58 13.76 -1.41
N HIS A 284 21.89 13.66 -1.08
CA HIS A 284 22.38 13.19 0.24
C HIS A 284 23.61 13.95 0.76
N TYR A 285 23.91 15.13 0.22
CA TYR A 285 25.06 15.96 0.60
C TYR A 285 25.04 16.41 2.07
N ASP A 286 23.88 16.39 2.73
CA ASP A 286 23.76 16.63 4.18
C ASP A 286 24.43 15.52 5.04
N ASN A 287 24.74 14.34 4.47
CA ASN A 287 25.62 13.36 5.09
C ASN A 287 27.08 13.70 4.75
N LEU A 288 27.74 14.43 5.67
CA LEU A 288 29.12 14.91 5.48
C LEU A 288 30.14 13.79 5.24
N CYS A 289 30.01 12.63 5.91
CA CYS A 289 30.91 11.49 5.69
C CYS A 289 30.81 10.96 4.24
N PHE A 290 29.58 10.76 3.75
CA PHE A 290 29.35 10.39 2.35
C PHE A 290 29.85 11.45 1.37
N ALA A 291 29.58 12.73 1.63
CA ALA A 291 30.04 13.83 0.80
C ALA A 291 31.58 13.88 0.75
N SER A 292 32.25 13.75 1.90
CA SER A 292 33.70 13.73 2.05
C SER A 292 34.35 12.67 1.17
N GLN A 293 33.87 11.43 1.21
CA GLN A 293 34.40 10.33 0.39
C GLN A 293 34.14 10.50 -1.11
N VAL A 294 32.97 11.06 -1.47
CA VAL A 294 32.66 11.40 -2.88
C VAL A 294 33.61 12.49 -3.37
N TYR A 295 33.88 13.51 -2.55
CA TYR A 295 34.86 14.56 -2.87
C TYR A 295 36.31 14.08 -2.86
N ALA A 296 36.67 13.10 -2.04
CA ALA A 296 37.97 12.43 -2.09
C ALA A 296 38.19 11.70 -3.43
N LEU A 297 37.20 10.89 -3.83
CA LEU A 297 37.24 10.13 -5.08
C LEU A 297 37.20 11.05 -6.31
N LEU A 298 36.41 12.13 -6.25
CA LEU A 298 36.44 13.21 -7.25
C LEU A 298 37.77 13.96 -7.29
N THR A 299 38.39 14.24 -6.14
CA THR A 299 39.69 14.95 -6.08
C THR A 299 40.79 14.11 -6.71
N LYS A 300 40.86 12.81 -6.39
CA LYS A 300 41.78 11.87 -7.06
C LYS A 300 41.53 11.88 -8.58
N TYR A 301 40.29 11.59 -8.99
CA TYR A 301 39.91 11.55 -10.41
C TYR A 301 40.25 12.86 -11.15
N TRP A 302 40.01 14.02 -10.52
CA TRP A 302 40.17 15.33 -11.15
C TRP A 302 41.63 15.82 -11.21
N LYS A 303 42.48 15.44 -10.24
CA LYS A 303 43.94 15.67 -10.32
C LYS A 303 44.57 15.00 -11.55
N GLU A 304 43.93 13.96 -12.08
CA GLU A 304 44.35 13.24 -13.29
C GLU A 304 43.75 13.80 -14.59
N GLN A 305 42.90 14.85 -14.55
CA GLN A 305 42.24 15.43 -15.74
C GLN A 305 42.90 16.71 -16.27
N THR A 306 43.00 16.84 -17.59
CA THR A 306 43.34 18.08 -18.31
C THR A 306 42.10 18.79 -18.89
N LYS A 307 40.90 18.44 -18.41
CA LYS A 307 39.59 18.91 -18.91
C LYS A 307 39.14 20.19 -18.19
N SER A 308 38.32 21.01 -18.84
CA SER A 308 37.75 22.21 -18.21
C SER A 308 36.76 21.86 -17.09
N VAL A 309 36.89 22.57 -15.96
CA VAL A 309 36.02 22.45 -14.77
C VAL A 309 34.57 22.85 -15.02
N HIS A 310 34.27 23.53 -16.13
CA HIS A 310 32.89 23.80 -16.58
C HIS A 310 32.02 22.53 -16.72
N SER A 311 32.65 21.37 -16.91
CA SER A 311 31.95 20.07 -16.96
C SER A 311 31.52 19.53 -15.59
N ILE A 312 32.05 20.09 -14.49
CA ILE A 312 31.77 19.66 -13.11
C ILE A 312 31.21 20.79 -12.20
N THR A 313 30.82 21.94 -12.77
CA THR A 313 30.23 23.09 -12.04
C THR A 313 29.15 22.71 -11.01
N GLY A 314 28.33 21.68 -11.29
CA GLY A 314 27.35 21.17 -10.33
C GLY A 314 27.96 20.60 -9.04
N PHE A 315 29.09 19.89 -9.13
CA PHE A 315 29.83 19.41 -7.95
C PHE A 315 30.50 20.57 -7.20
N VAL A 316 31.04 21.55 -7.93
CA VAL A 316 31.66 22.76 -7.36
C VAL A 316 30.63 23.56 -6.55
N GLY A 317 29.42 23.75 -7.07
CA GLY A 317 28.34 24.45 -6.37
C GLY A 317 27.93 23.80 -5.04
N ILE A 318 27.85 22.47 -4.99
CA ILE A 318 27.53 21.74 -3.74
C ILE A 318 28.69 21.88 -2.72
N ALA A 319 29.94 21.87 -3.18
CA ALA A 319 31.10 22.02 -2.32
C ALA A 319 31.19 23.43 -1.72
N VAL A 320 30.93 24.45 -2.54
CA VAL A 320 30.90 25.87 -2.13
C VAL A 320 29.76 26.14 -1.14
N ASP A 321 28.54 25.62 -1.38
CA ASP A 321 27.41 25.75 -0.43
C ASP A 321 27.75 25.12 0.94
N LEU A 322 28.28 23.88 0.95
CA LEU A 322 28.70 23.21 2.18
C LEU A 322 29.77 24.01 2.95
N LEU A 323 30.80 24.52 2.27
CA LEU A 323 31.84 25.34 2.91
C LEU A 323 31.28 26.67 3.43
N CYS A 324 30.44 27.37 2.67
CA CYS A 324 29.78 28.61 3.09
C CYS A 324 28.90 28.43 4.34
N ARG A 325 28.21 27.29 4.50
CA ARG A 325 27.43 26.98 5.71
C ARG A 325 28.34 26.80 6.93
N CYS A 326 29.48 26.13 6.76
CA CYS A 326 30.46 25.93 7.83
C CYS A 326 31.20 27.21 8.23
N THR A 327 31.52 28.12 7.31
CA THR A 327 32.12 29.43 7.67
C THR A 327 31.11 30.38 8.29
N SER A 328 29.84 30.36 7.84
CA SER A 328 28.79 31.26 8.35
C SER A 328 28.24 30.89 9.73
N SER A 329 28.71 29.78 10.33
CA SER A 329 28.35 29.35 11.68
C SER A 329 29.61 29.17 12.51
N SER A 330 29.55 29.40 13.83
CA SER A 330 30.73 29.36 14.72
C SER A 330 31.11 27.92 15.10
N VAL A 331 31.33 27.08 14.09
CA VAL A 331 31.60 25.65 14.19
C VAL A 331 33.02 25.39 13.69
N SER A 332 33.84 24.68 14.46
CA SER A 332 35.15 24.23 14.00
C SER A 332 35.03 23.31 12.78
N MET A 333 35.96 23.41 11.82
CA MET A 333 36.02 22.45 10.72
C MET A 333 36.15 21.01 11.26
N CYS A 334 35.18 20.16 10.95
CA CYS A 334 35.26 18.72 11.20
C CYS A 334 36.14 18.05 10.13
N ASP A 335 36.75 16.92 10.46
CA ASP A 335 37.65 16.18 9.57
C ASP A 335 37.00 15.82 8.23
N GLU A 336 35.69 15.54 8.19
CA GLU A 336 34.96 15.25 6.97
C GLU A 336 34.98 16.41 5.95
N MET A 337 35.07 17.66 6.41
CA MET A 337 35.09 18.85 5.54
C MET A 337 36.42 19.05 4.82
N VAL A 338 37.51 18.43 5.30
CA VAL A 338 38.87 18.58 4.74
C VAL A 338 38.90 18.15 3.27
N GLU A 339 38.20 17.08 2.90
CA GLU A 339 38.16 16.60 1.52
C GLU A 339 37.32 17.48 0.58
N ILE A 340 36.32 18.17 1.12
CA ILE A 340 35.50 19.13 0.37
C ILE A 340 36.33 20.39 0.09
N TYR A 341 37.12 20.82 1.08
CA TYR A 341 38.12 21.88 0.91
C TYR A 341 39.23 21.48 -0.09
N ASN A 342 39.79 20.27 0.03
CA ASN A 342 40.82 19.75 -0.89
C ASN A 342 40.32 19.67 -2.34
N PHE A 343 39.05 19.31 -2.55
CA PHE A 343 38.42 19.35 -3.86
C PHE A 343 38.34 20.79 -4.41
N VAL A 344 37.84 21.74 -3.62
CA VAL A 344 37.73 23.15 -4.06
C VAL A 344 39.10 23.78 -4.30
N ARG A 345 40.11 23.49 -3.47
CA ARG A 345 41.52 23.88 -3.70
C ARG A 345 42.04 23.32 -5.02
N THR A 346 41.77 22.04 -5.32
CA THR A 346 42.15 21.40 -6.58
C THR A 346 41.45 22.04 -7.79
N VAL A 347 40.18 22.40 -7.66
CA VAL A 347 39.42 23.11 -8.70
C VAL A 347 39.96 24.52 -8.93
N LEU A 348 40.27 25.29 -7.88
CA LEU A 348 40.81 26.65 -7.97
C LEU A 348 42.18 26.72 -8.64
N LEU A 349 43.00 25.69 -8.51
CA LEU A 349 44.31 25.56 -9.20
C LEU A 349 44.18 25.20 -10.69
N SER A 350 42.97 24.93 -11.20
CA SER A 350 42.74 24.71 -12.63
C SER A 350 42.55 26.02 -13.39
N LYS A 351 42.86 26.01 -14.69
CA LYS A 351 42.87 27.21 -15.57
C LYS A 351 41.59 28.05 -15.51
N ASP A 352 40.43 27.40 -15.43
CA ASP A 352 39.11 28.06 -15.42
C ASP A 352 38.47 28.01 -14.01
N GLY A 353 39.23 27.60 -12.99
CA GLY A 353 38.79 27.28 -11.63
C GLY A 353 38.14 28.43 -10.88
N VAL A 354 38.78 29.60 -10.92
CA VAL A 354 38.34 30.80 -10.20
C VAL A 354 37.01 31.30 -10.75
N GLU A 355 36.83 31.32 -12.08
CA GLU A 355 35.57 31.72 -12.73
C GLU A 355 34.42 30.79 -12.31
N VAL A 356 34.62 29.47 -12.39
CA VAL A 356 33.60 28.49 -12.02
C VAL A 356 33.23 28.60 -10.54
N VAL A 357 34.20 28.69 -9.62
CA VAL A 357 33.93 28.83 -8.18
C VAL A 357 33.20 30.15 -7.87
N LEU A 358 33.57 31.26 -8.50
CA LEU A 358 32.85 32.53 -8.35
C LEU A 358 31.41 32.44 -8.88
N SER A 359 31.20 31.81 -10.03
CA SER A 359 29.87 31.59 -10.62
C SER A 359 28.96 30.73 -9.73
N CYS A 360 29.55 29.82 -8.93
CA CYS A 360 28.89 28.99 -7.93
C CYS A 360 28.56 29.73 -6.62
N GLY A 361 28.75 31.05 -6.54
CA GLY A 361 28.54 31.81 -5.30
C GLY A 361 29.76 31.87 -4.38
N GLY A 362 30.92 31.35 -4.82
CA GLY A 362 32.16 31.32 -4.04
C GLY A 362 32.69 32.68 -3.63
N LYS A 363 32.17 33.79 -4.18
CA LYS A 363 32.43 35.14 -3.67
C LYS A 363 32.13 35.25 -2.17
N VAL A 364 31.05 34.63 -1.67
CA VAL A 364 30.70 34.67 -0.23
C VAL A 364 31.74 33.92 0.60
N LEU A 365 32.29 32.82 0.08
CA LEU A 365 33.37 32.07 0.71
C LEU A 365 34.67 32.90 0.77
N PHE A 366 35.03 33.57 -0.33
CA PHE A 366 36.20 34.46 -0.39
C PHE A 366 36.04 35.69 0.52
N ASP A 367 34.90 36.39 0.45
CA ASP A 367 34.59 37.54 1.31
C ASP A 367 34.69 37.16 2.80
N HIS A 368 34.23 35.96 3.17
CA HIS A 368 34.30 35.47 4.54
C HIS A 368 35.73 35.08 4.97
N LEU A 369 36.48 34.35 4.13
CA LEU A 369 37.87 34.00 4.40
C LEU A 369 38.75 35.27 4.53
N GLN A 370 38.52 36.27 3.68
CA GLN A 370 39.17 37.57 3.73
C GLN A 370 38.77 38.38 4.98
N ALA A 371 37.53 38.25 5.45
CA ALA A 371 37.11 38.85 6.72
C ALA A 371 37.79 38.18 7.93
N GLN A 372 37.99 36.86 7.92
CA GLN A 372 38.70 36.16 8.99
C GLN A 372 40.19 36.57 9.05
N THR A 373 40.88 36.65 7.90
CA THR A 373 42.26 37.19 7.87
C THR A 373 42.31 38.67 8.29
N ALA A 374 41.31 39.48 7.92
CA ALA A 374 41.23 40.89 8.35
C ALA A 374 40.93 41.08 9.85
N THR A 375 40.35 40.09 10.54
CA THR A 375 40.21 40.13 12.00
C THR A 375 41.50 39.80 12.77
N CYS A 376 42.47 39.17 12.12
CA CYS A 376 43.82 39.01 12.65
C CYS A 376 44.63 40.30 12.47
N LYS A 377 44.51 41.24 13.41
CA LYS A 377 45.46 42.36 13.49
C LYS A 377 46.90 41.84 13.70
N PRO A 378 47.91 42.46 13.07
CA PRO A 378 49.30 42.28 13.47
C PRO A 378 49.47 42.61 14.95
N PHE A 379 50.37 41.89 15.63
CA PHE A 379 50.76 42.21 17.00
C PHE A 379 51.66 43.46 16.96
N ASP A 380 51.15 44.58 17.45
CA ASP A 380 51.77 45.90 17.26
C ASP A 380 53.02 46.08 18.14
N SER A 381 54.08 46.67 17.57
CA SER A 381 55.41 46.75 18.20
C SER A 381 55.53 48.01 19.08
N GLY A 382 55.68 47.85 20.41
CA GLY A 382 55.57 48.98 21.35
C GLY A 382 56.40 48.94 22.65
N SER A 383 57.74 49.04 22.54
CA SER A 383 58.72 49.44 23.58
C SER A 383 58.88 48.66 24.90
N GLY A 384 60.14 48.57 25.37
CA GLY A 384 60.59 47.78 26.53
C GLY A 384 61.57 46.72 26.04
N ALA A 385 62.88 46.96 25.86
CA ALA A 385 63.89 47.63 26.70
C ALA A 385 64.44 46.74 27.84
N ASP A 386 65.63 46.20 27.54
CA ASP A 386 66.74 45.82 28.44
C ASP A 386 66.66 44.52 29.29
N ASP A 387 67.88 44.02 29.62
CA ASP A 387 68.30 42.92 30.53
C ASP A 387 67.93 41.46 30.12
N GLU A 388 68.89 40.57 29.77
CA GLU A 388 69.75 39.68 30.61
C GLU A 388 69.00 38.45 31.19
N GLU A 389 69.50 37.20 31.26
CA GLU A 389 70.80 36.55 30.91
C GLU A 389 70.57 35.01 30.68
N ALA A 390 71.63 34.20 30.43
CA ALA A 390 71.87 32.76 30.77
C ALA A 390 70.69 31.73 30.85
N ASP A 391 70.72 30.44 30.52
CA ASP A 391 71.67 29.34 30.18
C ASP A 391 70.78 28.05 30.24
N ALA A 392 71.13 26.79 29.92
CA ALA A 392 72.07 26.11 29.01
C ALA A 392 71.74 24.59 29.04
N ASP A 393 72.27 23.78 28.09
CA ASP A 393 72.64 22.33 28.23
C ASP A 393 71.52 21.27 28.53
N VAL A 394 71.36 20.07 27.91
CA VAL A 394 72.21 18.83 27.70
C VAL A 394 71.28 17.59 28.02
N ASP A 395 71.33 16.36 27.48
CA ASP A 395 72.19 15.64 26.50
C ASP A 395 71.49 14.37 25.92
N GLY A 396 72.10 13.73 24.89
CA GLY A 396 72.06 12.27 24.59
C GLY A 396 71.06 11.76 23.51
N ASN A 397 71.42 11.03 22.42
CA ASN A 397 72.18 9.75 22.21
C ASN A 397 71.34 8.47 22.47
N ASP A 398 71.35 7.34 21.72
CA ASP A 398 71.82 6.86 20.38
C ASP A 398 70.90 5.64 19.98
N ASP A 399 70.99 4.81 18.92
CA ASP A 399 71.91 4.56 17.77
C ASP A 399 71.15 3.81 16.61
N GLY A 400 71.58 4.00 15.35
CA GLY A 400 71.40 3.10 14.16
C GLY A 400 69.99 2.73 13.62
N SER A 401 69.80 2.33 12.36
CA SER A 401 70.67 2.30 11.16
C SER A 401 69.86 2.00 9.88
N ASP A 402 70.21 2.63 8.74
CA ASP A 402 69.95 2.27 7.32
C ASP A 402 68.49 1.95 6.84
N GLY A 403 67.97 2.48 5.72
CA GLY A 403 68.50 3.46 4.77
C GLY A 403 67.68 3.53 3.45
N ASP A 404 67.97 4.55 2.62
CA ASP A 404 67.55 4.76 1.21
C ASP A 404 66.08 5.19 0.89
N GLY A 405 65.86 6.51 0.78
CA GLY A 405 65.64 7.08 -0.56
C GLY A 405 64.22 7.45 -1.05
N SER A 406 63.61 8.52 -0.50
CA SER A 406 63.12 9.69 -1.30
C SER A 406 62.21 10.60 -0.45
N ASP A 407 62.74 11.74 0.02
CA ASP A 407 61.95 12.70 0.80
C ASP A 407 61.14 13.68 -0.08
N VAL A 408 60.05 14.19 0.50
CA VAL A 408 59.23 15.28 -0.03
C VAL A 408 59.35 16.44 0.96
N GLU A 409 59.94 17.56 0.52
CA GLU A 409 59.99 18.78 1.31
C GLU A 409 58.72 19.62 1.09
N ASP A 410 58.09 20.07 2.18
CA ASP A 410 56.96 21.00 2.17
C ASP A 410 57.47 22.45 2.06
N ASP A 411 57.38 23.04 0.86
CA ASP A 411 57.64 24.46 0.66
C ASP A 411 56.37 25.29 0.94
N VAL A 412 56.34 25.99 2.08
CA VAL A 412 55.30 26.95 2.44
C VAL A 412 55.61 28.30 1.80
N VAL A 413 54.82 28.69 0.80
CA VAL A 413 54.96 29.99 0.12
C VAL A 413 53.72 30.85 0.36
N ASP A 414 53.88 31.89 1.18
CA ASP A 414 52.93 33.00 1.28
C ASP A 414 52.88 33.78 -0.05
N ILE A 415 51.68 34.09 -0.53
CA ILE A 415 51.47 34.95 -1.71
C ILE A 415 50.44 36.03 -1.39
N ASN A 416 50.94 37.21 -1.03
CA ASN A 416 50.15 38.44 -1.08
C ASN A 416 49.84 38.77 -2.56
N LEU A 417 48.57 39.04 -2.87
CA LEU A 417 48.14 39.55 -4.16
C LEU A 417 47.90 41.05 -4.08
N GLU A 418 48.94 41.83 -4.39
CA GLU A 418 48.78 43.26 -4.67
C GLU A 418 48.15 43.46 -6.07
N LEU A 419 47.29 44.48 -6.19
CA LEU A 419 46.63 44.87 -7.43
C LEU A 419 47.22 46.19 -7.93
N GLU A 420 47.93 46.15 -9.05
CA GLU A 420 48.42 47.34 -9.77
C GLU A 420 47.77 47.43 -11.17
N PRO A 421 47.57 48.65 -11.72
CA PRO A 421 46.70 48.87 -12.89
C PRO A 421 47.43 48.78 -14.24
N LEU A 422 46.68 48.45 -15.30
CA LEU A 422 47.16 48.50 -16.68
C LEU A 422 47.14 49.94 -17.22
N GLY A 423 48.26 50.37 -17.82
CA GLY A 423 48.42 51.68 -18.48
C GLY A 423 48.42 51.61 -20.01
N ASP A 424 48.43 52.79 -20.64
CA ASP A 424 48.35 53.00 -22.10
C ASP A 424 49.53 52.46 -22.93
N GLY A 425 49.26 52.20 -24.22
CA GLY A 425 50.23 52.57 -25.28
C GLY A 425 50.33 51.69 -26.54
N ASN A 426 49.65 52.10 -27.62
CA ASN A 426 50.07 51.99 -29.05
C ASN A 426 50.24 50.56 -29.69
N GLN A 427 50.04 50.33 -31.00
CA GLN A 427 49.55 51.17 -32.12
C GLN A 427 49.06 50.30 -33.32
N GLU A 428 48.39 50.94 -34.30
CA GLU A 428 48.18 50.50 -35.70
C GLU A 428 47.29 49.24 -35.98
N THR A 429 46.42 49.16 -37.00
CA THR A 429 46.03 50.10 -38.09
C THR A 429 44.59 49.87 -38.57
N VAL A 430 43.83 50.96 -38.75
CA VAL A 430 42.91 51.32 -39.86
C VAL A 430 42.05 50.23 -40.54
N CYS A 431 40.72 50.36 -40.42
CA CYS A 431 39.80 50.60 -41.56
C CYS A 431 38.41 51.05 -41.06
N ASP A 432 37.75 51.92 -41.83
CA ASP A 432 36.57 52.69 -41.40
C ASP A 432 35.22 52.04 -41.78
N ASP A 433 34.15 52.39 -41.05
CA ASP A 433 32.88 52.91 -41.63
C ASP A 433 31.85 53.28 -40.53
N GLU A 434 31.68 54.60 -40.36
CA GLU A 434 30.47 55.41 -40.08
C GLU A 434 29.05 54.74 -40.11
N LEU A 435 27.98 55.16 -39.41
CA LEU A 435 27.52 56.48 -38.88
C LEU A 435 26.46 56.33 -37.72
N GLU A 436 26.37 57.35 -36.83
CA GLU A 436 25.20 58.08 -36.25
C GLU A 436 23.80 57.43 -35.92
N LEU A 437 22.92 57.99 -35.06
CA LEU A 437 22.97 58.76 -33.78
C LEU A 437 21.52 58.97 -33.22
N HIS A 438 21.39 59.58 -32.03
CA HIS A 438 20.23 60.28 -31.40
C HIS A 438 18.90 59.58 -31.02
N ASP A 439 18.72 59.38 -29.70
CA ASP A 439 17.96 60.23 -28.75
C ASP A 439 16.47 60.69 -28.91
N GLU A 440 15.89 60.95 -27.72
CA GLU A 440 14.73 61.82 -27.37
C GLU A 440 13.30 61.46 -27.86
N ALA A 441 12.20 61.98 -27.28
CA ALA A 441 11.82 62.17 -25.85
C ALA A 441 10.33 62.60 -25.71
N ALA A 442 9.58 61.98 -24.76
CA ALA A 442 8.28 62.44 -24.21
C ALA A 442 7.12 62.64 -25.25
N ALA A 443 5.88 63.10 -24.96
CA ALA A 443 5.18 63.50 -23.73
C ALA A 443 3.61 63.45 -23.88
N VAL A 444 2.87 63.74 -22.78
CA VAL A 444 1.61 64.55 -22.73
C VAL A 444 0.19 63.96 -23.05
N LEU A 445 -0.57 63.74 -21.94
CA LEU A 445 -1.96 64.17 -21.59
C LEU A 445 -3.28 63.75 -22.32
N GLN A 446 -4.27 63.36 -21.47
CA GLN A 446 -5.71 63.79 -21.43
C GLN A 446 -6.70 63.42 -22.57
N SER A 447 -8.05 63.33 -22.40
CA SER A 447 -8.94 63.29 -21.21
C SER A 447 -10.39 62.81 -21.49
N ALA A 448 -10.96 62.04 -20.56
CA ALA A 448 -12.34 62.10 -19.98
C ALA A 448 -13.68 62.05 -20.80
N HIS A 449 -14.65 61.30 -20.21
CA HIS A 449 -16.14 61.43 -20.32
C HIS A 449 -16.82 60.97 -21.64
N LEU A 450 -18.10 60.54 -21.74
CA LEU A 450 -19.23 60.29 -20.79
C LEU A 450 -20.28 59.32 -21.45
N GLY A 451 -21.21 58.70 -20.71
CA GLY A 451 -22.56 58.36 -21.25
C GLY A 451 -23.06 56.89 -21.39
N ASP A 452 -23.51 56.30 -20.28
CA ASP A 452 -24.72 55.45 -20.06
C ASP A 452 -25.15 54.18 -20.90
N ARG A 453 -25.57 53.13 -20.14
CA ARG A 453 -26.54 52.01 -20.40
C ARG A 453 -26.55 51.18 -21.72
N VAL A 454 -26.29 49.86 -21.59
CA VAL A 454 -27.27 48.73 -21.81
C VAL A 454 -26.62 47.35 -21.52
N LYS A 455 -27.44 46.33 -21.18
CA LYS A 455 -27.10 44.89 -21.05
C LYS A 455 -28.30 44.03 -21.52
N PRO A 456 -28.15 42.73 -21.86
CA PRO A 456 -26.93 42.01 -22.30
C PRO A 456 -27.16 41.08 -23.53
N SER A 457 -26.10 40.75 -24.29
CA SER A 457 -26.00 39.53 -25.12
C SER A 457 -24.56 39.30 -25.62
N PRO A 458 -24.15 38.08 -26.03
CA PRO A 458 -22.73 37.72 -26.06
C PRO A 458 -22.02 37.88 -27.43
N PRO A 459 -20.83 38.50 -27.50
CA PRO A 459 -19.80 38.17 -28.48
C PRO A 459 -19.09 36.87 -28.03
N LYS A 460 -19.06 35.82 -28.85
CA LYS A 460 -18.12 35.61 -29.98
C LYS A 460 -16.66 35.51 -29.54
N THR A 461 -16.12 34.31 -29.73
CA THR A 461 -14.71 33.93 -29.55
C THR A 461 -13.76 34.86 -30.30
N PHE A 462 -12.86 35.53 -29.57
CA PHE A 462 -11.64 36.09 -30.14
C PHE A 462 -10.48 35.11 -29.91
N ALA A 463 -9.84 34.69 -30.99
CA ALA A 463 -8.57 33.97 -30.92
C ALA A 463 -7.43 35.00 -30.87
N VAL A 464 -6.75 35.12 -29.73
CA VAL A 464 -5.53 35.92 -29.63
C VAL A 464 -4.36 35.07 -30.12
N LYS A 465 -3.74 35.50 -31.22
CA LYS A 465 -2.47 34.96 -31.71
C LYS A 465 -1.31 35.70 -31.04
N GLY A 466 -0.25 34.96 -30.73
CA GLY A 466 1.12 35.50 -30.68
C GLY A 466 1.49 36.29 -29.42
N TRP A 467 1.84 35.58 -28.36
CA TRP A 467 3.00 35.94 -27.54
C TRP A 467 4.10 34.91 -27.83
N SER A 468 5.31 35.37 -28.12
CA SER A 468 6.42 34.54 -28.57
C SER A 468 7.31 34.10 -27.42
N THR A 469 7.65 32.82 -27.43
CA THR A 469 8.84 32.18 -26.85
C THR A 469 9.88 33.09 -26.20
N ASN A 470 10.04 32.99 -24.88
CA ASN A 470 11.34 32.77 -24.22
C ASN A 470 11.10 32.35 -22.75
N VAL A 471 10.93 31.05 -22.54
CA VAL A 471 10.98 30.38 -21.23
C VAL A 471 11.65 29.04 -21.47
N GLU A 472 12.71 28.72 -20.72
CA GLU A 472 13.49 27.51 -20.93
C GLU A 472 12.79 26.25 -20.39
N PHE A 473 13.05 25.11 -21.03
CA PHE A 473 12.40 23.84 -20.70
C PHE A 473 13.03 23.16 -19.47
N ALA A 474 12.66 23.61 -18.28
CA ALA A 474 12.92 22.88 -17.04
C ALA A 474 12.15 21.53 -17.04
N GLN A 475 12.87 20.42 -17.23
CA GLN A 475 12.31 19.07 -17.13
C GLN A 475 12.17 18.68 -15.65
N TYR A 476 10.95 18.76 -15.10
CA TYR A 476 10.66 18.39 -13.72
C TYR A 476 10.47 16.87 -13.57
N GLU A 477 11.46 16.20 -13.01
CA GLU A 477 11.36 14.80 -12.56
C GLU A 477 10.91 14.72 -11.08
N ASP A 478 10.00 13.79 -10.76
CA ASP A 478 9.50 13.59 -9.40
C ASP A 478 10.52 12.85 -8.52
N ARG A 479 11.08 13.55 -7.52
CA ARG A 479 11.84 12.96 -6.41
C ARG A 479 10.88 12.53 -5.29
N GLU A 480 10.83 11.23 -4.96
CA GLU A 480 10.05 10.67 -3.84
C GLU A 480 10.96 10.38 -2.62
N PHE A 481 10.75 11.09 -1.51
CA PHE A 481 11.42 10.82 -0.23
C PHE A 481 10.77 9.63 0.52
N TYR A 482 11.60 8.80 1.15
CA TYR A 482 11.19 7.72 2.04
C TYR A 482 11.66 8.03 3.46
N PHE A 483 10.73 8.09 4.43
CA PHE A 483 11.07 8.16 5.86
C PHE A 483 11.24 6.75 6.46
N GLN A 484 12.23 6.62 7.35
CA GLN A 484 12.47 5.40 8.12
C GLN A 484 11.55 5.30 9.35
N SER A 485 11.32 4.09 9.84
CA SER A 485 10.56 3.84 11.07
C SER A 485 11.51 3.73 12.28
N PRO A 486 11.29 4.50 13.37
CA PRO A 486 12.03 4.32 14.61
C PRO A 486 11.60 3.04 15.35
N SER A 487 12.43 2.00 15.32
CA SER A 487 12.23 0.75 16.07
C SER A 487 12.75 0.87 17.51
N GLY A 488 11.99 1.54 18.39
CA GLY A 488 12.55 2.05 19.66
C GLY A 488 11.71 2.00 20.95
N ILE A 489 10.55 1.33 21.01
CA ILE A 489 9.72 1.31 22.25
C ILE A 489 9.70 -0.09 22.89
N LYS A 490 10.30 -0.20 24.09
CA LYS A 490 10.25 -1.41 24.93
C LYS A 490 9.01 -1.37 25.82
N TYR A 491 8.08 -2.31 25.64
CA TYR A 491 7.00 -2.53 26.61
C TYR A 491 7.57 -3.10 27.93
N PRO A 492 7.23 -2.53 29.10
CA PRO A 492 7.68 -3.06 30.39
C PRO A 492 6.99 -4.41 30.70
N LYS A 493 7.72 -5.30 31.37
CA LYS A 493 7.19 -6.60 31.85
C LYS A 493 6.40 -6.45 33.15
N HIS A 494 5.50 -7.40 33.41
CA HIS A 494 4.72 -7.56 34.63
C HIS A 494 5.56 -7.54 35.93
N PRO A 495 4.89 -7.25 37.06
CA PRO A 495 4.98 -8.09 38.25
C PRO A 495 3.71 -8.93 38.45
N SER A 496 3.85 -10.10 39.08
CA SER A 496 2.75 -11.04 39.36
C SER A 496 2.85 -11.57 40.80
N ARG A 497 1.82 -11.34 41.63
CA ARG A 497 1.51 -11.93 42.95
C ARG A 497 0.36 -11.11 43.61
N SER A 498 -0.37 -11.52 44.66
CA SER A 498 -0.90 -12.85 45.06
C SER A 498 -1.74 -12.70 46.35
N GLN A 499 -2.85 -13.46 46.47
CA GLN A 499 -3.57 -13.84 47.72
C GLN A 499 -4.05 -12.73 48.69
N MET A 500 -5.39 -12.58 48.80
CA MET A 500 -6.23 -12.33 50.01
C MET A 500 -7.70 -12.13 49.53
N GLY A 501 -8.78 -12.51 50.24
CA GLY A 501 -8.85 -13.32 51.47
C GLY A 501 -10.14 -13.22 52.30
N PHE A 502 -11.34 -13.52 51.75
CA PHE A 502 -12.67 -13.51 52.45
C PHE A 502 -13.13 -12.11 52.99
N SER A 503 -14.36 -11.82 53.48
CA SER A 503 -15.59 -12.62 53.76
C SER A 503 -16.91 -11.80 53.60
N ASP A 504 -17.93 -12.43 53.01
CA ASP A 504 -19.39 -12.56 53.34
C ASP A 504 -20.27 -11.48 54.05
N SER A 505 -21.60 -11.64 53.89
CA SER A 505 -22.78 -10.94 54.47
C SER A 505 -23.04 -9.49 54.01
N GLY A 506 -24.27 -8.96 53.86
CA GLY A 506 -25.67 -9.45 53.88
C GLY A 506 -26.58 -8.25 53.50
N ASP A 507 -27.91 -8.23 53.34
CA ASP A 507 -29.06 -9.14 53.24
C ASP A 507 -30.31 -8.18 53.41
N ARG A 508 -31.39 -8.27 52.60
CA ARG A 508 -32.76 -7.66 52.82
C ARG A 508 -33.00 -6.14 52.58
N ASP A 509 -34.23 -5.62 52.34
CA ASP A 509 -35.51 -6.15 51.78
C ASP A 509 -36.52 -4.99 51.41
N ASP A 510 -37.65 -5.35 50.77
CA ASP A 510 -39.03 -4.77 50.78
C ASP A 510 -39.46 -3.43 50.09
N ASP A 511 -40.40 -3.58 49.13
CA ASP A 511 -41.75 -2.97 48.97
C ASP A 511 -42.05 -1.43 48.98
N ALA A 512 -43.17 -0.91 48.40
CA ALA A 512 -44.07 -1.34 47.30
C ALA A 512 -45.15 -0.26 46.95
N ALA A 513 -45.75 -0.35 45.74
CA ALA A 513 -47.13 0.11 45.37
C ALA A 513 -47.51 1.62 45.46
N VAL A 514 -48.60 2.19 44.89
CA VAL A 514 -49.51 1.95 43.72
C VAL A 514 -50.26 3.28 43.41
N GLY A 515 -50.68 3.57 42.16
CA GLY A 515 -51.66 4.67 41.91
C GLY A 515 -52.02 5.04 40.44
N LEU A 516 -53.30 4.92 40.07
CA LEU A 516 -54.01 5.35 38.83
C LEU A 516 -55.52 5.54 39.17
N PRO A 517 -56.49 5.97 38.31
CA PRO A 517 -56.46 6.35 36.87
C PRO A 517 -57.23 7.67 36.48
N GLY A 518 -57.29 8.05 35.18
CA GLY A 518 -58.20 9.13 34.70
C GLY A 518 -58.28 9.39 33.17
N LYS A 519 -59.50 9.37 32.61
CA LYS A 519 -59.95 9.60 31.20
C LYS A 519 -59.82 11.08 30.70
N ALA A 520 -59.97 11.50 29.43
CA ALA A 520 -59.77 10.94 28.07
C ALA A 520 -60.06 12.01 26.95
N ILE A 521 -59.26 12.03 25.85
CA ILE A 521 -59.56 12.22 24.38
C ILE A 521 -60.66 13.24 23.91
N PRO A 522 -60.53 14.01 22.77
CA PRO A 522 -59.50 14.08 21.71
C PRO A 522 -58.92 15.48 21.37
N GLY A 523 -57.86 15.54 20.54
CA GLY A 523 -57.39 16.75 19.84
C GLY A 523 -56.23 16.45 18.85
N GLU A 524 -56.17 17.12 17.70
CA GLU A 524 -55.17 16.85 16.64
C GLU A 524 -53.76 17.39 16.95
N PRO A 525 -52.68 16.65 16.68
CA PRO A 525 -51.31 17.12 16.89
C PRO A 525 -50.77 17.93 15.69
N LYS A 526 -50.46 19.21 15.91
CA LYS A 526 -49.54 19.96 15.02
C LYS A 526 -48.09 19.65 15.39
N SER A 527 -47.23 19.56 14.37
CA SER A 527 -45.84 19.16 14.52
C SER A 527 -44.95 20.27 15.10
N HIS A 528 -44.29 19.99 16.22
CA HIS A 528 -43.02 20.63 16.60
C HIS A 528 -41.99 19.55 16.93
N PHE A 529 -40.82 19.65 16.32
CA PHE A 529 -39.67 18.78 16.52
C PHE A 529 -38.51 19.65 17.00
N GLU A 530 -38.11 19.52 18.27
CA GLU A 530 -36.89 20.14 18.78
C GLU A 530 -36.10 19.17 19.67
N ASN A 531 -34.78 19.16 19.44
CA ASN A 531 -33.70 19.03 20.43
C ASN A 531 -33.84 17.95 21.53
N LEU A 532 -33.38 16.74 21.22
CA LEU A 532 -32.90 15.77 22.20
C LEU A 532 -31.48 15.29 21.84
N ALA A 533 -30.51 16.17 22.12
CA ALA A 533 -29.08 15.92 21.97
C ALA A 533 -28.42 15.83 23.36
N THR A 534 -28.70 14.76 24.10
CA THR A 534 -28.19 14.52 25.46
C THR A 534 -27.26 13.31 25.51
N ALA A 535 -25.97 13.55 25.63
CA ALA A 535 -25.03 12.55 26.16
C ALA A 535 -25.27 12.37 27.67
N PRO A 536 -25.00 11.18 28.25
CA PRO A 536 -25.22 10.94 29.68
C PRO A 536 -24.25 11.77 30.54
N ASN A 537 -24.78 12.36 31.61
CA ASN A 537 -23.96 13.03 32.62
C ASN A 537 -23.12 12.01 33.41
N SER A 538 -21.82 12.26 33.49
CA SER A 538 -20.97 11.79 34.59
C SER A 538 -20.15 12.97 35.10
N SER A 539 -20.30 13.27 36.39
CA SER A 539 -19.74 14.48 37.02
C SER A 539 -18.30 14.24 37.48
N GLY A 540 -17.36 14.37 36.54
CA GLY A 540 -15.92 14.36 36.80
C GLY A 540 -15.19 15.18 35.75
N GLY A 541 -14.79 16.41 36.09
CA GLY A 541 -14.02 17.26 35.19
C GLY A 541 -12.59 16.72 35.00
N PRO A 542 -12.02 16.75 33.78
CA PRO A 542 -10.62 16.38 33.57
C PRO A 542 -9.69 17.40 34.26
N PRO A 543 -8.52 16.97 34.77
CA PRO A 543 -7.56 17.87 35.41
C PRO A 543 -7.03 18.91 34.40
N GLN A 544 -7.04 20.18 34.80
CA GLN A 544 -6.89 21.35 33.89
C GLN A 544 -5.49 21.54 33.25
N ASN A 545 -4.53 20.62 33.44
CA ASN A 545 -3.14 20.77 32.99
C ASN A 545 -2.61 19.62 32.10
N ALA A 546 -3.45 18.69 31.64
CA ALA A 546 -3.03 17.66 30.70
C ALA A 546 -2.96 18.19 29.25
N LYS A 547 -1.75 18.51 28.75
CA LYS A 547 -1.50 18.55 27.29
C LYS A 547 -1.71 17.14 26.72
N PRO A 548 -2.26 16.97 25.50
CA PRO A 548 -2.21 15.69 24.80
C PRO A 548 -0.75 15.33 24.48
N GLU A 549 -0.21 14.29 25.11
CA GLU A 549 1.23 13.93 24.99
C GLU A 549 1.63 13.39 23.61
N ALA A 550 0.68 13.08 22.73
CA ALA A 550 0.93 12.84 21.32
C ALA A 550 -0.27 13.26 20.46
N TYR A 551 -0.05 14.18 19.52
CA TYR A 551 -0.90 14.29 18.34
C TYR A 551 -0.46 13.23 17.32
N PRO A 552 -1.38 12.62 16.55
CA PRO A 552 -1.00 11.59 15.57
C PRO A 552 -0.31 12.17 14.32
N TYR A 553 -0.29 13.50 14.17
CA TYR A 553 0.36 14.30 13.13
C TYR A 553 1.37 15.24 13.75
N TYR A 554 2.34 15.70 12.96
CA TYR A 554 3.29 16.73 13.40
C TYR A 554 2.55 18.05 13.69
N VAL A 555 2.77 18.59 14.89
CA VAL A 555 2.41 19.95 15.28
C VAL A 555 3.73 20.66 15.58
N PRO A 556 4.06 21.76 14.88
CA PRO A 556 5.28 22.52 15.18
C PRO A 556 5.33 22.94 16.65
N GLU A 557 6.47 22.71 17.30
CA GLU A 557 6.68 23.23 18.65
C GLU A 557 6.69 24.77 18.64
N LYS A 558 6.32 25.36 19.78
CA LYS A 558 6.53 26.79 20.02
C LYS A 558 7.97 27.08 20.40
N SER A 559 8.89 26.84 19.46
CA SER A 559 10.03 27.76 19.36
C SER A 559 9.50 29.18 19.18
N GLY A 560 10.28 30.19 19.58
CA GLY A 560 9.97 31.58 19.20
C GLY A 560 9.90 31.71 17.67
N ARG A 561 9.36 32.84 17.18
CA ARG A 561 9.44 33.19 15.75
C ARG A 561 10.85 32.89 15.25
N SER A 562 10.96 32.02 14.24
CA SER A 562 12.23 31.77 13.57
C SER A 562 12.84 33.11 13.17
N GLU A 563 14.10 33.32 13.53
CA GLU A 563 14.82 34.57 13.18
C GLU A 563 15.00 34.71 11.66
N CYS A 564 14.89 33.58 10.93
CA CYS A 564 14.52 33.55 9.52
C CYS A 564 12.97 33.54 9.37
N GLY A 565 12.39 34.69 9.03
CA GLY A 565 10.93 34.89 9.01
C GLY A 565 10.20 34.37 7.76
N ASP A 566 10.01 33.06 7.63
CA ASP A 566 9.13 32.48 6.61
C ASP A 566 7.67 32.32 7.10
N ASP A 567 6.80 33.21 6.60
CA ASP A 567 5.34 33.16 6.77
C ASP A 567 4.70 32.08 5.86
N SER A 568 5.14 30.82 5.93
CA SER A 568 4.62 29.68 5.13
C SER A 568 3.79 28.67 5.92
N LEU A 569 2.84 28.02 5.25
CA LEU A 569 2.06 26.94 5.83
C LEU A 569 2.91 25.68 5.97
N THR A 570 2.84 25.05 7.14
CA THR A 570 3.38 23.70 7.36
C THR A 570 2.32 22.65 7.06
N PHE A 571 2.72 21.53 6.44
CA PHE A 571 1.83 20.44 6.03
C PHE A 571 2.35 19.10 6.56
N ASP A 572 1.45 18.21 6.96
CA ASP A 572 1.79 16.82 7.31
C ASP A 572 0.75 15.83 6.77
N SER A 573 1.18 14.61 6.44
CA SER A 573 0.29 13.45 6.22
C SER A 573 0.83 12.13 6.76
N CYS A 574 1.80 12.16 7.69
CA CYS A 574 2.51 11.00 8.25
C CYS A 574 1.68 10.24 9.31
N PHE A 575 0.37 10.15 9.09
CA PHE A 575 -0.61 9.64 10.04
C PHE A 575 -1.61 8.68 9.38
N GLU A 576 -2.45 8.02 10.19
CA GLU A 576 -3.35 6.99 9.67
C GLU A 576 -4.33 7.54 8.61
N SER A 577 -4.33 6.90 7.43
CA SER A 577 -5.10 7.30 6.25
C SER A 577 -4.68 8.63 5.63
N GLY A 578 -3.57 9.23 6.06
CA GLY A 578 -2.99 10.46 5.52
C GLY A 578 -2.47 10.29 4.08
N ASN A 579 -2.75 11.27 3.22
CA ASN A 579 -2.24 11.36 1.86
C ASN A 579 -2.11 12.82 1.40
N LEU A 580 -0.87 13.30 1.42
CA LEU A 580 -0.31 14.42 0.66
C LEU A 580 1.21 14.14 0.51
N ALA A 581 1.75 14.18 -0.71
CA ALA A 581 3.16 13.88 -0.97
C ALA A 581 4.06 15.11 -1.02
N ARG A 582 3.56 16.25 -1.52
CA ARG A 582 4.27 17.52 -1.61
C ARG A 582 3.28 18.69 -1.62
N ALA A 583 3.63 19.78 -0.96
CA ALA A 583 3.03 21.10 -1.15
C ALA A 583 4.11 22.05 -1.71
N VAL A 584 3.72 22.95 -2.62
CA VAL A 584 4.60 23.96 -3.21
C VAL A 584 3.88 25.31 -3.13
N ARG A 585 4.47 26.30 -2.46
CA ARG A 585 3.96 27.68 -2.45
C ARG A 585 4.21 28.30 -3.82
N ILE A 586 3.14 28.66 -4.54
CA ILE A 586 3.23 29.29 -5.88
C ILE A 586 2.77 30.75 -5.90
N GLY A 587 2.27 31.25 -4.77
CA GLY A 587 1.96 32.67 -4.54
C GLY A 587 1.88 32.98 -3.04
N GLU A 588 1.69 34.25 -2.68
CA GLU A 588 1.68 34.72 -1.27
C GLU A 588 0.77 33.82 -0.39
N TRP A 589 -0.41 33.44 -0.90
CA TRP A 589 -1.43 32.62 -0.22
C TRP A 589 -1.92 31.42 -1.06
N GLU A 590 -1.13 30.92 -2.01
CA GLU A 590 -1.54 29.88 -2.96
C GLU A 590 -0.53 28.72 -3.04
N TYR A 591 -1.05 27.49 -2.97
CA TYR A 591 -0.26 26.26 -2.86
C TYR A 591 -0.71 25.19 -3.86
N ASP A 592 0.23 24.70 -4.67
CA ASP A 592 0.06 23.50 -5.50
C ASP A 592 0.37 22.25 -4.68
N LEU A 593 -0.58 21.31 -4.65
CA LEU A 593 -0.58 20.11 -3.84
C LEU A 593 -0.51 18.86 -4.71
N PHE A 594 0.41 17.96 -4.38
CA PHE A 594 0.63 16.69 -5.07
C PHE A 594 0.26 15.53 -4.14
N LEU A 595 -0.70 14.69 -4.54
CA LEU A 595 -1.06 13.50 -3.79
C LEU A 595 -0.10 12.35 -4.05
N ARG A 596 0.07 11.47 -3.06
CA ARG A 596 0.77 10.20 -3.22
C ARG A 596 -0.09 9.27 -4.09
N ARG A 597 0.55 8.59 -5.04
CA ARG A 597 -0.03 7.48 -5.81
C ARG A 597 -0.50 6.36 -4.87
N ASP A 598 -1.47 5.55 -5.30
CA ASP A 598 -1.77 4.32 -4.56
C ASP A 598 -0.53 3.40 -4.59
N PHE A 599 -0.13 2.87 -3.44
CA PHE A 599 1.12 2.09 -3.30
C PHE A 599 1.26 0.99 -4.36
N ASN A 600 2.45 0.90 -4.95
CA ASN A 600 2.83 0.00 -6.05
C ASN A 600 2.06 0.22 -7.38
N THR A 601 1.29 1.31 -7.53
CA THR A 601 0.57 1.63 -8.79
C THR A 601 1.14 2.86 -9.51
N THR A 602 0.86 2.95 -10.80
CA THR A 602 1.17 4.13 -11.63
C THR A 602 0.06 5.20 -11.60
N GLY A 603 -0.88 5.17 -10.65
CA GLY A 603 -2.09 6.00 -10.74
C GLY A 603 -2.93 6.11 -9.47
N HIS A 604 -4.24 6.27 -9.69
CA HIS A 604 -5.29 6.31 -8.66
C HIS A 604 -5.24 7.45 -7.63
N MET A 605 -4.56 8.57 -7.89
CA MET A 605 -4.68 9.78 -7.06
C MET A 605 -6.13 10.32 -7.03
N GLN A 606 -6.77 10.27 -5.86
CA GLN A 606 -8.10 10.85 -5.60
C GLN A 606 -8.37 11.16 -4.13
N TRP A 607 -7.97 10.29 -3.20
CA TRP A 607 -8.10 10.51 -1.76
C TRP A 607 -7.00 11.44 -1.27
N PHE A 608 -7.38 12.45 -0.49
CA PHE A 608 -6.45 13.34 0.20
C PHE A 608 -6.88 13.50 1.65
N TYR A 609 -5.90 13.55 2.55
CA TYR A 609 -6.07 13.78 3.98
C TYR A 609 -4.73 14.28 4.55
N PHE A 610 -4.68 15.51 5.04
CA PHE A 610 -3.46 16.15 5.53
C PHE A 610 -3.77 17.16 6.65
N ALA A 611 -2.78 17.45 7.49
CA ALA A 611 -2.80 18.54 8.45
C ALA A 611 -2.20 19.81 7.82
N VAL A 612 -2.66 20.97 8.28
CA VAL A 612 -2.15 22.31 7.94
C VAL A 612 -1.94 23.09 9.23
N SER A 613 -0.75 23.64 9.42
CA SER A 613 -0.32 24.39 10.61
C SER A 613 0.48 25.64 10.18
N ASN A 614 0.93 26.46 11.14
CA ASN A 614 1.60 27.75 10.92
C ASN A 614 0.76 28.73 10.06
N VAL A 615 -0.53 28.88 10.41
CA VAL A 615 -1.43 29.81 9.73
C VAL A 615 -1.04 31.25 10.07
N CYS A 616 -0.60 32.03 9.09
CA CYS A 616 -0.33 33.46 9.27
C CYS A 616 -1.65 34.26 9.36
N ALA A 617 -1.69 35.31 10.19
CA ALA A 617 -2.83 36.21 10.34
C ALA A 617 -2.41 37.69 10.25
N ARG A 618 -3.19 38.49 9.50
CA ARG A 618 -3.10 39.96 9.46
C ARG A 618 -4.34 40.56 10.12
N GLY A 619 -4.21 40.91 11.40
CA GLY A 619 -5.30 41.48 12.21
C GLY A 619 -6.44 40.50 12.50
N ASN A 620 -7.63 41.02 12.83
CA ASN A 620 -8.78 40.23 13.29
C ASN A 620 -9.58 39.52 12.17
N SER A 621 -9.00 39.31 10.99
CA SER A 621 -9.69 38.74 9.83
C SER A 621 -9.27 37.29 9.55
N ALA A 622 -10.21 36.46 9.11
CA ALA A 622 -9.94 35.06 8.75
C ALA A 622 -9.11 34.99 7.45
N MET A 623 -7.91 34.42 7.53
CA MET A 623 -6.96 34.42 6.43
C MET A 623 -7.30 33.34 5.40
N LYS A 624 -7.28 33.70 4.12
CA LYS A 624 -7.68 32.83 3.01
C LYS A 624 -6.48 32.25 2.29
N TYR A 625 -6.49 30.93 2.08
CA TYR A 625 -5.46 30.20 1.36
C TYR A 625 -6.10 29.38 0.24
N ARG A 626 -5.53 29.45 -0.97
CA ARG A 626 -5.96 28.66 -2.13
C ARG A 626 -5.08 27.42 -2.28
N PHE A 627 -5.72 26.28 -2.50
CA PHE A 627 -5.07 24.98 -2.68
C PHE A 627 -5.47 24.38 -4.03
N ASN A 628 -4.49 23.99 -4.83
CA ASN A 628 -4.67 23.33 -6.12
C ASN A 628 -4.13 21.90 -6.03
N ILE A 629 -4.99 20.88 -5.95
CA ILE A 629 -4.55 19.48 -5.99
C ILE A 629 -4.39 19.07 -7.46
N VAL A 630 -3.16 19.08 -7.99
CA VAL A 630 -2.88 19.09 -9.44
C VAL A 630 -2.75 17.72 -10.13
N ASN A 631 -2.64 16.61 -9.39
CA ASN A 631 -2.36 15.29 -9.97
C ASN A 631 -3.53 14.29 -9.95
N LEU A 632 -4.78 14.76 -9.97
CA LEU A 632 -5.96 13.89 -9.87
C LEU A 632 -6.23 13.14 -11.18
N CYS A 633 -6.62 11.86 -11.09
CA CYS A 633 -6.77 11.00 -12.28
C CYS A 633 -8.16 11.02 -12.95
N LYS A 634 -9.24 11.39 -12.25
CA LYS A 634 -10.61 11.22 -12.77
C LYS A 634 -11.00 12.37 -13.70
N PRO A 635 -11.67 12.11 -14.83
CA PRO A 635 -12.05 13.17 -15.78
C PRO A 635 -13.25 14.02 -15.35
N ASP A 636 -13.93 13.65 -14.25
CA ASP A 636 -15.11 14.33 -13.71
C ASP A 636 -15.25 14.01 -12.21
N SER A 637 -15.77 14.97 -11.44
CA SER A 637 -15.90 14.89 -9.99
C SER A 637 -17.05 15.76 -9.46
N LEU A 638 -17.66 15.33 -8.35
CA LEU A 638 -18.75 16.05 -7.68
C LEU A 638 -18.37 17.45 -7.16
N PHE A 639 -17.10 17.85 -7.16
CA PHE A 639 -16.66 19.22 -6.86
C PHE A 639 -17.31 20.24 -7.84
N ASN A 640 -17.39 19.91 -9.14
CA ASN A 640 -18.15 20.68 -10.13
C ASN A 640 -19.68 20.66 -9.91
N GLN A 641 -20.17 19.94 -8.89
CA GLN A 641 -21.58 19.85 -8.52
C GLN A 641 -21.82 20.31 -7.06
N GLY A 642 -20.86 21.05 -6.47
CA GLY A 642 -20.98 21.62 -5.12
C GLY A 642 -20.52 20.73 -3.97
N LEU A 643 -19.77 19.65 -4.24
CA LEU A 643 -19.02 18.96 -3.18
C LEU A 643 -17.98 19.93 -2.60
N GLN A 644 -17.87 19.94 -1.27
CA GLN A 644 -16.81 20.63 -0.52
C GLN A 644 -15.86 19.63 0.15
N PRO A 645 -14.56 19.94 0.33
CA PRO A 645 -13.72 19.20 1.26
C PRO A 645 -14.29 19.24 2.68
N VAL A 646 -13.85 18.33 3.55
CA VAL A 646 -14.09 18.43 4.99
C VAL A 646 -12.86 19.01 5.67
N VAL A 647 -13.10 19.83 6.69
CA VAL A 647 -12.08 20.45 7.54
C VAL A 647 -12.44 20.18 9.00
N TYR A 648 -11.44 19.92 9.82
CA TYR A 648 -11.53 19.78 11.27
C TYR A 648 -10.46 20.67 11.91
N SER A 649 -10.90 21.58 12.77
CA SER A 649 -10.03 22.42 13.59
C SER A 649 -9.79 21.72 14.92
N VAL A 650 -8.53 21.49 15.26
CA VAL A 650 -8.13 20.82 16.50
C VAL A 650 -8.48 21.69 17.70
N ARG A 651 -8.29 23.00 17.57
CA ARG A 651 -8.66 23.99 18.58
C ARG A 651 -10.18 24.10 18.78
N ASP A 652 -10.98 24.22 17.72
CA ASP A 652 -12.44 24.25 17.82
C ASP A 652 -12.99 22.97 18.48
N ALA A 653 -12.39 21.82 18.18
CA ALA A 653 -12.78 20.54 18.76
C ALA A 653 -12.53 20.48 20.27
N TYR A 654 -11.40 21.01 20.74
CA TYR A 654 -11.06 21.08 22.17
C TYR A 654 -11.88 22.16 22.91
N GLU A 655 -11.83 23.41 22.45
CA GLU A 655 -12.42 24.56 23.14
C GLU A 655 -13.95 24.62 23.03
N LYS A 656 -14.51 24.28 21.85
CA LYS A 656 -15.92 24.55 21.49
C LYS A 656 -16.71 23.27 21.23
N ARG A 657 -16.10 22.08 21.47
CA ARG A 657 -16.65 20.76 21.10
C ARG A 657 -17.01 20.65 19.61
N GLY A 658 -16.27 21.37 18.76
CA GLY A 658 -16.40 21.32 17.32
C GLY A 658 -16.03 19.97 16.71
N GLY A 659 -16.25 19.83 15.40
CA GLY A 659 -15.93 18.60 14.68
C GLY A 659 -15.86 18.83 13.17
N TRP A 660 -15.83 17.72 12.42
CA TRP A 660 -15.69 17.73 10.96
C TRP A 660 -16.81 18.53 10.28
N ARG A 661 -16.44 19.61 9.59
CA ARG A 661 -17.34 20.49 8.83
C ARG A 661 -17.01 20.43 7.34
N ARG A 662 -18.02 20.51 6.46
CA ARG A 662 -17.79 20.85 5.05
C ARG A 662 -17.34 22.31 4.98
N SER A 663 -16.35 22.63 4.18
CA SER A 663 -15.83 23.99 4.07
C SER A 663 -15.19 24.25 2.70
N GLY A 664 -14.86 25.52 2.45
CA GLY A 664 -14.20 25.97 1.23
C GLY A 664 -15.12 26.69 0.24
N SER A 665 -14.55 27.69 -0.42
CA SER A 665 -15.12 28.49 -1.50
C SER A 665 -14.28 28.35 -2.78
N GLU A 666 -14.71 28.97 -3.89
CA GLU A 666 -13.92 29.06 -5.13
C GLU A 666 -13.47 27.68 -5.64
N ILE A 667 -14.41 26.73 -5.66
CA ILE A 667 -14.14 25.32 -5.94
C ILE A 667 -14.29 25.03 -7.44
N TYR A 668 -13.22 24.52 -8.06
CA TYR A 668 -13.17 24.20 -9.49
C TYR A 668 -12.51 22.85 -9.73
N TYR A 669 -13.02 22.05 -10.69
CA TYR A 669 -12.40 20.79 -11.09
C TYR A 669 -12.25 20.70 -12.61
N PHE A 670 -11.01 20.70 -13.11
CA PHE A 670 -10.71 20.87 -14.54
C PHE A 670 -9.50 20.06 -15.00
N SER A 671 -9.41 19.75 -16.31
CA SER A 671 -8.18 19.18 -16.88
C SER A 671 -7.09 20.23 -16.90
N ASN A 672 -5.90 19.87 -16.46
CA ASN A 672 -4.70 20.69 -16.58
C ASN A 672 -3.82 20.18 -17.76
N PRO A 673 -2.68 20.82 -18.09
CA PRO A 673 -1.85 20.41 -19.22
C PRO A 673 -0.83 19.32 -18.87
N PHE A 674 -0.72 18.89 -17.61
CA PHE A 674 0.32 17.93 -17.19
C PHE A 674 0.05 16.54 -17.79
N PRO A 675 0.96 16.00 -18.64
CA PRO A 675 0.73 14.75 -19.34
C PRO A 675 0.92 13.54 -18.43
N ARG A 676 0.05 12.54 -18.58
CA ARG A 676 0.10 11.27 -17.86
C ARG A 676 0.84 10.24 -18.72
N SER A 677 1.95 9.70 -18.23
CA SER A 677 2.76 8.72 -18.97
C SER A 677 1.98 7.43 -19.25
N THR A 678 1.72 7.14 -20.53
CA THR A 678 0.97 5.96 -20.99
C THR A 678 1.87 4.76 -21.32
N LYS A 679 3.06 4.67 -20.70
CA LYS A 679 4.04 3.57 -20.90
C LYS A 679 3.60 2.26 -20.24
N HIS A 680 2.56 1.61 -20.78
CA HIS A 680 2.50 0.17 -21.14
C HIS A 680 1.05 -0.28 -21.41
N GLY A 681 0.88 -1.06 -22.48
CA GLY A 681 -0.44 -1.50 -22.98
C GLY A 681 -1.10 -2.66 -22.23
N THR A 682 -1.31 -2.56 -20.91
CA THR A 682 -2.20 -3.47 -20.19
C THR A 682 -3.65 -3.00 -20.29
N LYS A 683 -4.55 -3.86 -20.81
CA LYS A 683 -5.96 -3.51 -21.13
C LYS A 683 -6.86 -3.49 -19.87
N ALA A 684 -6.49 -2.70 -18.87
CA ALA A 684 -7.18 -2.63 -17.56
C ALA A 684 -7.85 -1.28 -17.25
N ALA A 685 -7.31 -0.15 -17.74
CA ALA A 685 -7.79 1.19 -17.36
C ALA A 685 -9.02 1.69 -18.15
N ALA A 686 -9.16 1.30 -19.42
CA ALA A 686 -10.17 1.84 -20.34
C ALA A 686 -11.59 1.26 -20.11
N SER A 687 -12.26 1.68 -19.03
CA SER A 687 -13.66 1.31 -18.74
C SER A 687 -14.42 2.38 -17.93
N ASN A 688 -14.55 3.59 -18.46
CA ASN A 688 -15.58 4.56 -18.06
C ASN A 688 -15.72 5.65 -19.14
N ASN A 689 -16.70 5.52 -20.05
CA ASN A 689 -17.22 6.63 -20.85
C ASN A 689 -18.62 6.26 -21.38
N ASP A 690 -19.67 6.67 -20.66
CA ASP A 690 -21.08 6.44 -21.01
C ASP A 690 -21.70 7.68 -21.71
N THR A 691 -20.98 8.30 -22.65
CA THR A 691 -21.48 9.43 -23.47
C THR A 691 -20.76 9.54 -24.83
N ARG A 692 -21.13 8.69 -25.80
CA ARG A 692 -21.05 8.93 -27.27
C ARG A 692 -21.55 7.71 -28.06
N ALA A 693 -22.88 7.58 -28.12
CA ALA A 693 -23.50 7.11 -29.36
C ALA A 693 -23.64 8.32 -30.31
N ASP A 694 -24.10 8.08 -31.55
CA ASP A 694 -24.63 9.11 -32.46
C ASP A 694 -23.62 10.15 -33.00
N ALA A 695 -22.40 9.71 -33.34
CA ALA A 695 -21.46 10.47 -34.16
C ALA A 695 -20.55 9.55 -35.02
N ALA A 696 -21.11 8.92 -36.06
CA ALA A 696 -20.38 7.94 -36.88
C ALA A 696 -20.81 7.90 -38.37
N LEU A 697 -21.12 9.06 -38.97
CA LEU A 697 -21.47 9.21 -40.39
C LEU A 697 -20.80 10.40 -41.09
N SER A 698 -19.52 10.63 -40.81
CA SER A 698 -18.64 11.47 -41.63
C SER A 698 -17.26 10.81 -41.79
N GLY A 699 -16.74 10.77 -43.01
CA GLY A 699 -15.43 10.19 -43.32
C GLY A 699 -14.33 11.25 -43.23
N GLN A 700 -13.69 11.37 -42.07
CA GLN A 700 -12.50 12.20 -41.87
C GLN A 700 -11.40 11.44 -41.12
N SER A 701 -10.23 12.06 -41.00
CA SER A 701 -8.95 11.43 -40.63
C SER A 701 -8.92 10.80 -39.23
N GLN A 702 -8.01 9.84 -39.07
CA GLN A 702 -7.61 9.31 -37.75
C GLN A 702 -7.18 10.47 -36.84
N PRO A 703 -7.78 10.67 -35.66
CA PRO A 703 -7.29 11.65 -34.70
C PRO A 703 -5.95 11.19 -34.12
N ALA A 704 -5.09 12.16 -33.78
CA ALA A 704 -3.83 11.90 -33.08
C ALA A 704 -4.07 11.17 -31.73
N PRO A 705 -3.10 10.39 -31.22
CA PRO A 705 -3.23 9.72 -29.94
C PRO A 705 -3.45 10.74 -28.82
N VAL A 706 -4.59 10.65 -28.14
CA VAL A 706 -4.93 11.54 -27.03
C VAL A 706 -4.00 11.25 -25.85
N THR A 707 -3.12 12.19 -25.55
CA THR A 707 -2.38 12.23 -24.28
C THR A 707 -3.37 12.45 -23.15
N GLU A 708 -3.58 11.44 -22.29
CA GLU A 708 -4.31 11.66 -21.04
C GLU A 708 -3.56 12.68 -20.18
N THR A 709 -4.29 13.60 -19.58
CA THR A 709 -3.77 14.66 -18.69
C THR A 709 -4.16 14.39 -17.24
N TYR A 710 -3.55 15.10 -16.30
CA TYR A 710 -4.07 15.19 -14.93
C TYR A 710 -5.19 16.24 -14.81
N PHE A 711 -5.88 16.20 -13.68
CA PHE A 711 -6.97 17.10 -13.34
C PHE A 711 -6.60 17.86 -12.06
N THR A 712 -6.89 19.16 -12.04
CA THR A 712 -6.71 20.03 -10.88
C THR A 712 -8.03 20.17 -10.13
N LEU A 713 -7.98 20.04 -8.81
CA LEU A 713 -9.02 20.53 -7.89
C LEU A 713 -8.51 21.79 -7.19
N THR A 714 -9.06 22.94 -7.54
CA THR A 714 -8.83 24.20 -6.82
C THR A 714 -9.90 24.39 -5.75
N PHE A 715 -9.52 24.87 -4.56
CA PHE A 715 -10.43 25.37 -3.52
C PHE A 715 -9.73 26.36 -2.59
N THR A 716 -10.47 27.34 -2.08
CA THR A 716 -9.99 28.30 -1.07
C THR A 716 -10.55 27.97 0.30
N LEU A 717 -9.71 27.80 1.31
CA LEU A 717 -10.12 27.71 2.73
C LEU A 717 -9.88 29.05 3.44
N ALA A 718 -10.66 29.30 4.50
CA ALA A 718 -10.43 30.40 5.43
C ALA A 718 -10.10 29.83 6.81
N PHE A 719 -8.95 30.20 7.35
CA PHE A 719 -8.48 29.80 8.68
C PHE A 719 -8.64 30.97 9.67
N THR A 720 -8.92 30.65 10.94
CA THR A 720 -9.42 31.63 11.93
C THR A 720 -8.54 31.75 13.17
N SER A 721 -7.47 30.97 13.28
CA SER A 721 -6.50 31.07 14.37
C SER A 721 -5.11 30.67 13.87
N THR A 722 -4.10 31.39 14.32
CA THR A 722 -2.67 31.11 14.09
C THR A 722 -2.21 29.86 14.86
N GLU A 723 -2.81 29.66 16.03
CA GLU A 723 -2.46 28.66 17.04
C GLU A 723 -3.14 27.28 16.82
N ASP A 724 -3.70 27.04 15.63
CA ASP A 724 -4.58 25.91 15.35
C ASP A 724 -4.05 25.05 14.19
N THR A 725 -4.27 23.75 14.30
CA THR A 725 -3.97 22.78 13.24
C THR A 725 -5.27 22.38 12.57
N TYR A 726 -5.32 22.52 11.26
CA TYR A 726 -6.48 22.21 10.43
C TYR A 726 -6.26 20.91 9.67
N LEU A 727 -7.00 19.87 10.04
CA LEU A 727 -7.06 18.62 9.27
C LEU A 727 -8.02 18.81 8.08
N VAL A 728 -7.52 18.60 6.87
CA VAL A 728 -8.26 18.76 5.60
C VAL A 728 -8.34 17.42 4.88
N ALA A 729 -9.54 16.99 4.48
CA ALA A 729 -9.73 15.71 3.79
C ALA A 729 -10.79 15.75 2.68
N HIS A 730 -10.72 14.79 1.75
CA HIS A 730 -11.67 14.64 0.64
C HIS A 730 -13.11 14.45 1.12
N SER A 731 -13.31 13.71 2.21
CA SER A 731 -14.60 13.41 2.84
C SER A 731 -14.35 12.94 4.26
N TYR A 732 -15.39 12.96 5.10
CA TYR A 732 -15.35 12.50 6.50
C TYR A 732 -14.53 11.20 6.65
N PRO A 733 -13.31 11.26 7.23
CA PRO A 733 -12.47 10.09 7.34
C PRO A 733 -13.12 9.07 8.28
N TYR A 734 -12.62 7.83 8.18
CA TYR A 734 -12.95 6.73 9.08
C TYR A 734 -11.77 5.76 8.98
N THR A 735 -10.91 5.74 10.00
CA THR A 735 -9.67 4.95 10.04
C THR A 735 -9.87 3.59 10.72
N LEU A 736 -8.82 2.77 10.87
CA LEU A 736 -8.87 1.55 11.69
C LEU A 736 -8.96 1.92 13.18
N SER A 737 -8.28 2.99 13.62
CA SER A 737 -8.40 3.52 14.98
C SER A 737 -9.83 4.00 15.29
N ASP A 738 -10.49 4.68 14.35
CA ASP A 738 -11.93 5.01 14.47
C ASP A 738 -12.80 3.75 14.62
N HIS A 739 -12.43 2.65 13.95
CA HIS A 739 -13.14 1.39 14.04
C HIS A 739 -12.93 0.69 15.40
N ALA A 740 -11.69 0.62 15.87
CA ALA A 740 -11.34 0.05 17.17
C ALA A 740 -12.09 0.76 18.31
N MET A 741 -12.00 2.10 18.36
CA MET A 741 -12.73 2.92 19.33
C MET A 741 -14.25 2.78 19.23
N HIS A 742 -14.79 2.52 18.04
CA HIS A 742 -16.22 2.28 17.83
C HIS A 742 -16.65 0.92 18.41
N LEU A 743 -15.88 -0.15 18.14
CA LEU A 743 -16.15 -1.48 18.68
C LEU A 743 -15.92 -1.57 20.20
N GLU A 744 -14.92 -0.87 20.74
CA GLU A 744 -14.70 -0.73 22.18
C GLU A 744 -15.87 -0.02 22.85
N ARG A 745 -16.40 1.05 22.25
CA ARG A 745 -17.60 1.75 22.75
C ARG A 745 -18.84 0.85 22.73
N ILE A 746 -18.99 -0.02 21.73
CA ILE A 746 -20.04 -1.03 21.70
C ILE A 746 -19.83 -2.06 22.81
N ALA A 747 -18.62 -2.59 23.00
CA ALA A 747 -18.31 -3.55 24.04
C ALA A 747 -18.60 -2.98 25.44
N SER A 748 -18.17 -1.75 25.72
CA SER A 748 -18.45 -1.04 26.97
C SER A 748 -19.94 -0.77 27.18
N ARG A 749 -20.70 -0.42 26.13
CA ARG A 749 -22.16 -0.21 26.21
C ARG A 749 -22.93 -1.51 26.47
N LEU A 750 -22.47 -2.64 25.92
CA LEU A 750 -23.12 -3.95 26.11
C LEU A 750 -22.68 -4.62 27.42
N GLY A 751 -21.46 -4.34 27.90
CA GLY A 751 -20.89 -4.95 29.10
C GLY A 751 -20.93 -6.47 29.05
N ARG A 752 -21.52 -7.10 30.07
CA ARG A 752 -21.69 -8.57 30.13
C ARG A 752 -22.52 -9.14 28.97
N ARG A 753 -23.33 -8.32 28.26
CA ARG A 753 -24.11 -8.73 27.08
C ARG A 753 -23.32 -8.71 25.77
N ALA A 754 -22.05 -8.32 25.78
CA ALA A 754 -21.25 -8.24 24.55
C ALA A 754 -21.14 -9.61 23.86
N SER A 755 -20.76 -10.66 24.60
CA SER A 755 -20.55 -12.02 24.08
C SER A 755 -21.83 -12.74 23.63
N SER A 756 -23.01 -12.31 24.10
CA SER A 756 -24.30 -12.82 23.66
C SER A 756 -24.86 -12.12 22.42
N VAL A 757 -24.23 -11.03 21.96
CA VAL A 757 -24.71 -10.20 20.82
C VAL A 757 -23.68 -10.10 19.69
N LEU A 758 -22.39 -9.95 20.02
CA LEU A 758 -21.31 -9.68 19.09
C LEU A 758 -20.10 -10.59 19.38
N ARG A 759 -19.60 -11.27 18.36
CA ARG A 759 -18.32 -11.99 18.38
C ARG A 759 -17.37 -11.36 17.36
N ARG A 760 -16.10 -11.20 17.75
CA ARG A 760 -15.03 -10.60 16.93
C ARG A 760 -14.00 -11.67 16.60
N SER A 761 -13.47 -11.66 15.38
CA SER A 761 -12.41 -12.56 14.93
C SER A 761 -11.60 -11.95 13.80
N ALA A 762 -10.40 -12.46 13.54
CA ALA A 762 -9.65 -12.14 12.32
C ALA A 762 -10.05 -13.13 11.21
N LEU A 763 -10.51 -12.63 10.07
CA LEU A 763 -10.79 -13.43 8.88
C LEU A 763 -9.50 -13.94 8.22
N CYS A 764 -8.51 -13.06 8.14
CA CYS A 764 -7.16 -13.34 7.65
C CYS A 764 -6.22 -12.17 8.02
N LYS A 765 -4.91 -12.40 7.84
CA LYS A 765 -3.92 -11.31 7.79
C LYS A 765 -3.84 -10.71 6.38
N THR A 766 -3.49 -9.43 6.30
CA THR A 766 -3.23 -8.70 5.05
C THR A 766 -1.74 -8.67 4.70
N LEU A 767 -1.37 -7.99 3.61
CA LEU A 767 0.02 -7.92 3.14
C LEU A 767 0.91 -7.13 4.09
N SER A 768 0.37 -6.15 4.84
CA SER A 768 1.11 -5.48 5.93
C SER A 768 0.91 -6.12 7.31
N GLY A 769 0.42 -7.37 7.37
CA GLY A 769 0.24 -8.13 8.62
C GLY A 769 -0.92 -7.66 9.52
N LYS A 770 -1.75 -6.73 9.04
CA LYS A 770 -2.94 -6.24 9.75
C LYS A 770 -4.07 -7.28 9.66
N ASP A 771 -5.00 -7.24 10.62
CA ASP A 771 -6.17 -8.11 10.58
C ASP A 771 -7.25 -7.55 9.64
N CYS A 772 -7.79 -8.40 8.78
CA CYS A 772 -9.10 -8.17 8.18
C CYS A 772 -10.14 -8.70 9.16
N GLU A 773 -10.80 -7.82 9.90
CA GLU A 773 -11.73 -8.19 10.97
C GLU A 773 -13.04 -8.78 10.42
N LEU A 774 -13.59 -9.76 11.15
CA LEU A 774 -14.91 -10.34 10.95
C LEU A 774 -15.72 -10.18 12.25
N LEU A 775 -16.88 -9.55 12.12
CA LEU A 775 -17.86 -9.36 13.18
C LEU A 775 -19.06 -10.28 12.93
N SER A 776 -19.26 -11.26 13.80
CA SER A 776 -20.47 -12.09 13.81
C SER A 776 -21.49 -11.50 14.78
N ILE A 777 -22.64 -11.06 14.29
CA ILE A 777 -23.73 -10.51 15.11
C ILE A 777 -24.96 -11.40 14.99
N SER A 778 -25.48 -11.86 16.13
CA SER A 778 -26.68 -12.68 16.24
C SER A 778 -27.10 -12.73 17.72
N ASP A 779 -28.19 -13.40 18.06
CA ASP A 779 -28.50 -13.71 19.46
C ASP A 779 -27.84 -15.04 19.86
N PHE A 780 -26.66 -14.95 20.47
CA PHE A 780 -25.88 -16.11 20.89
C PHE A 780 -26.32 -16.68 22.26
N ALA A 781 -27.37 -16.14 22.90
CA ALA A 781 -27.97 -16.69 24.12
C ALA A 781 -29.08 -17.71 23.82
N ALA A 782 -29.76 -17.59 22.67
CA ALA A 782 -30.75 -18.56 22.20
C ALA A 782 -30.17 -19.99 22.01
N SER A 783 -31.05 -20.99 21.92
CA SER A 783 -30.64 -22.39 21.83
C SER A 783 -29.73 -22.70 20.62
N THR A 784 -28.84 -23.69 20.77
CA THR A 784 -27.96 -24.17 19.68
C THR A 784 -28.74 -24.62 18.44
N GLN A 785 -29.98 -25.08 18.61
CA GLN A 785 -30.87 -25.47 17.51
C GLN A 785 -31.37 -24.24 16.73
N GLU A 786 -31.77 -23.16 17.41
CA GLU A 786 -32.12 -21.90 16.74
C GLU A 786 -30.89 -21.26 16.08
N GLN A 787 -29.74 -21.21 16.77
CA GLN A 787 -28.48 -20.68 16.22
C GLN A 787 -28.01 -21.42 14.96
N LYS A 788 -28.35 -22.71 14.80
CA LYS A 788 -28.12 -23.50 13.58
C LYS A 788 -29.16 -23.27 12.49
N ALA A 789 -30.42 -22.99 12.85
CA ALA A 789 -31.51 -22.74 11.90
C ALA A 789 -31.44 -21.36 11.20
N ARG A 790 -30.82 -20.35 11.83
CA ARG A 790 -30.64 -19.01 11.25
C ARG A 790 -29.83 -19.03 9.97
N ARG A 791 -30.29 -18.34 8.92
CA ARG A 791 -29.59 -18.10 7.66
C ARG A 791 -28.50 -17.03 7.77
N ALA A 792 -27.51 -17.03 6.87
CA ALA A 792 -26.46 -16.02 6.82
C ALA A 792 -26.89 -14.75 6.05
N VAL A 793 -26.59 -13.59 6.63
CA VAL A 793 -26.60 -12.28 5.98
C VAL A 793 -25.17 -11.74 5.97
N VAL A 794 -24.59 -11.51 4.80
CA VAL A 794 -23.19 -11.11 4.67
C VAL A 794 -23.07 -9.67 4.17
N ILE A 795 -22.30 -8.83 4.86
CA ILE A 795 -22.06 -7.44 4.47
C ILE A 795 -20.56 -7.15 4.50
N SER A 796 -20.02 -6.66 3.39
CA SER A 796 -18.63 -6.20 3.29
C SER A 796 -18.58 -4.72 2.99
N SER A 797 -17.55 -4.00 3.47
CA SER A 797 -17.35 -2.59 3.11
C SER A 797 -15.89 -2.25 2.81
N ARG A 798 -15.68 -1.07 2.21
CA ARG A 798 -14.36 -0.40 2.12
C ARG A 798 -13.28 -1.24 1.41
N VAL A 799 -13.66 -1.98 0.37
CA VAL A 799 -12.72 -2.68 -0.53
C VAL A 799 -11.91 -1.69 -1.39
N HIS A 800 -12.49 -0.52 -1.72
CA HIS A 800 -11.73 0.66 -2.11
C HIS A 800 -11.49 1.54 -0.86
N PRO A 801 -10.24 1.88 -0.52
CA PRO A 801 -9.90 2.55 0.74
C PRO A 801 -10.29 4.04 0.81
N GLY A 802 -10.33 4.76 -0.31
CA GLY A 802 -10.75 6.18 -0.33
C GLY A 802 -12.26 6.42 -0.18
N GLU A 803 -13.07 5.35 -0.09
CA GLU A 803 -14.54 5.42 -0.09
C GLU A 803 -15.11 5.35 1.34
N ALA A 804 -14.70 6.30 2.20
CA ALA A 804 -15.03 6.35 3.63
C ALA A 804 -16.53 6.34 3.97
N GLN A 805 -17.38 6.73 3.01
CA GLN A 805 -18.83 6.68 3.11
C GLN A 805 -19.32 5.25 3.39
N ALA A 806 -18.65 4.23 2.84
CA ALA A 806 -18.97 2.82 3.07
C ALA A 806 -18.83 2.42 4.55
N SER A 807 -17.79 2.90 5.25
CA SER A 807 -17.57 2.62 6.66
C SER A 807 -18.57 3.36 7.56
N TRP A 808 -18.95 4.59 7.20
CA TRP A 808 -20.02 5.32 7.91
C TRP A 808 -21.40 4.67 7.73
N VAL A 809 -21.72 4.14 6.54
CA VAL A 809 -22.92 3.32 6.32
C VAL A 809 -22.86 2.04 7.15
N LEU A 810 -21.74 1.29 7.09
CA LEU A 810 -21.64 0.04 7.85
C LEU A 810 -21.72 0.26 9.37
N ARG A 811 -21.15 1.36 9.88
CA ARG A 811 -21.25 1.74 11.30
C ARG A 811 -22.70 1.82 11.76
N GLY A 812 -23.58 2.49 11.01
CA GLY A 812 -25.00 2.58 11.37
C GLY A 812 -25.76 1.25 11.26
N ALA A 813 -25.32 0.34 10.38
CA ALA A 813 -25.82 -1.02 10.33
C ALA A 813 -25.39 -1.84 11.57
N ILE A 814 -24.11 -1.73 11.98
CA ILE A 814 -23.60 -2.35 13.20
C ILE A 814 -24.32 -1.78 14.44
N ASP A 815 -24.36 -0.46 14.60
CA ASP A 815 -25.00 0.22 15.75
C ASP A 815 -26.49 -0.16 15.89
N PHE A 816 -27.22 -0.34 14.77
CA PHE A 816 -28.57 -0.91 14.76
C PHE A 816 -28.58 -2.39 15.18
N LEU A 817 -27.75 -3.24 14.56
CA LEU A 817 -27.72 -4.68 14.81
C LEU A 817 -27.22 -5.05 16.22
N VAL A 818 -26.49 -4.16 16.91
CA VAL A 818 -26.14 -4.25 18.34
C VAL A 818 -27.01 -3.34 19.24
N GLY A 819 -28.12 -2.84 18.71
CA GLY A 819 -29.11 -2.05 19.43
C GLY A 819 -30.13 -2.91 20.19
N ASP A 820 -30.85 -2.29 21.12
CA ASP A 820 -31.83 -2.97 21.98
C ASP A 820 -33.29 -2.79 21.51
N SER A 821 -33.50 -2.23 20.31
CA SER A 821 -34.83 -2.12 19.69
C SER A 821 -35.43 -3.49 19.39
N VAL A 822 -36.77 -3.59 19.45
CA VAL A 822 -37.49 -4.84 19.15
C VAL A 822 -37.10 -5.39 17.77
N THR A 823 -37.07 -4.54 16.74
CA THR A 823 -36.63 -4.90 15.38
C THR A 823 -35.21 -5.46 15.34
N ALA A 824 -34.26 -4.88 16.08
CA ALA A 824 -32.89 -5.38 16.14
C ALA A 824 -32.80 -6.74 16.85
N ARG A 825 -33.58 -6.95 17.92
CA ARG A 825 -33.68 -8.24 18.62
C ARG A 825 -34.29 -9.32 17.72
N VAL A 826 -35.39 -9.01 17.03
CA VAL A 826 -36.03 -9.90 16.03
C VAL A 826 -35.01 -10.29 14.96
N MET A 827 -34.32 -9.31 14.37
CA MET A 827 -33.30 -9.53 13.33
C MET A 827 -32.16 -10.43 13.82
N ARG A 828 -31.67 -10.26 15.05
CA ARG A 828 -30.65 -11.13 15.67
C ARG A 828 -31.13 -12.57 15.90
N ARG A 829 -32.44 -12.80 16.05
CA ARG A 829 -33.04 -14.14 16.14
C ARG A 829 -33.39 -14.76 14.78
N MET A 830 -33.57 -13.95 13.74
CA MET A 830 -33.77 -14.40 12.36
C MET A 830 -32.46 -14.86 11.67
N PHE A 831 -31.35 -14.14 11.91
CA PHE A 831 -30.15 -14.25 11.07
C PHE A 831 -28.82 -14.35 11.85
N MET A 832 -27.83 -14.93 11.17
CA MET A 832 -26.41 -14.80 11.50
C MET A 832 -25.84 -13.71 10.59
N PHE A 833 -25.53 -12.53 11.13
CA PHE A 833 -24.86 -11.48 10.36
C PHE A 833 -23.36 -11.70 10.38
N GLN A 834 -22.74 -11.82 9.21
CA GLN A 834 -21.29 -11.85 9.05
C GLN A 834 -20.83 -10.57 8.36
N ILE A 835 -20.16 -9.71 9.12
CA ILE A 835 -19.81 -8.35 8.71
C ILE A 835 -18.29 -8.22 8.61
N ILE A 836 -17.80 -7.76 7.46
CA ILE A 836 -16.38 -7.49 7.19
C ILE A 836 -16.18 -5.97 7.13
N PRO A 837 -15.67 -5.33 8.19
CA PRO A 837 -15.69 -3.86 8.28
C PRO A 837 -14.83 -3.17 7.24
N MET A 838 -13.65 -3.72 6.95
CA MET A 838 -12.78 -3.23 5.88
C MET A 838 -12.16 -4.39 5.12
N LEU A 839 -12.50 -4.51 3.84
CA LEU A 839 -11.89 -5.48 2.92
C LEU A 839 -10.46 -5.10 2.48
N ASN A 840 -10.02 -3.86 2.74
CA ASN A 840 -8.70 -3.35 2.40
C ASN A 840 -8.13 -2.46 3.53
N PRO A 841 -7.88 -3.02 4.73
CA PRO A 841 -7.41 -2.24 5.88
C PRO A 841 -6.00 -1.69 5.67
N ASP A 842 -5.14 -2.39 4.91
CA ASP A 842 -3.85 -1.87 4.45
C ASP A 842 -4.04 -0.55 3.69
N GLY A 843 -4.87 -0.56 2.65
CA GLY A 843 -5.11 0.62 1.83
C GLY A 843 -5.73 1.78 2.61
N VAL A 844 -6.57 1.51 3.62
CA VAL A 844 -7.13 2.55 4.50
C VAL A 844 -6.03 3.14 5.37
N TYR A 845 -5.23 2.31 6.04
CA TYR A 845 -4.13 2.76 6.89
C TYR A 845 -3.10 3.60 6.11
N TYR A 846 -2.74 3.17 4.90
CA TYR A 846 -1.76 3.83 4.03
C TYR A 846 -2.34 4.95 3.13
N GLY A 847 -3.59 5.38 3.33
CA GLY A 847 -4.17 6.51 2.62
C GLY A 847 -4.34 6.32 1.10
N ASN A 848 -4.48 5.07 0.64
CA ASN A 848 -4.79 4.79 -0.76
C ASN A 848 -6.22 5.24 -1.11
N SER A 849 -6.45 5.49 -2.39
CA SER A 849 -7.76 5.83 -2.96
C SER A 849 -8.57 4.61 -3.39
N ARG A 850 -7.92 3.58 -3.97
CA ARG A 850 -8.58 2.49 -4.70
C ARG A 850 -7.97 1.10 -4.52
N CYS A 851 -6.65 0.99 -4.49
CA CYS A 851 -5.95 -0.29 -4.59
C CYS A 851 -5.46 -0.83 -3.23
N SER A 852 -5.13 -2.11 -3.21
CA SER A 852 -4.36 -2.73 -2.12
C SER A 852 -2.86 -2.66 -2.41
N LEU A 853 -2.02 -3.09 -1.45
CA LEU A 853 -0.57 -3.16 -1.63
C LEU A 853 -0.12 -4.12 -2.75
N ALA A 854 -1.00 -5.02 -3.23
CA ALA A 854 -0.78 -5.83 -4.44
C ALA A 854 -0.95 -5.06 -5.76
N ALA A 855 -0.86 -3.72 -5.74
CA ALA A 855 -1.06 -2.81 -6.87
C ALA A 855 -2.42 -2.94 -7.59
N CYS A 856 -3.42 -3.62 -6.99
CA CYS A 856 -4.63 -4.04 -7.69
C CYS A 856 -5.94 -3.52 -7.08
N ASP A 857 -6.93 -3.30 -7.94
CA ASP A 857 -8.34 -3.08 -7.60
C ASP A 857 -8.95 -4.41 -7.08
N LEU A 858 -9.04 -4.56 -5.75
CA LEU A 858 -9.55 -5.79 -5.13
C LEU A 858 -10.99 -6.12 -5.56
N ASN A 859 -11.80 -5.14 -5.99
CA ASN A 859 -13.12 -5.42 -6.56
C ASN A 859 -13.08 -5.78 -8.06
N ARG A 860 -11.95 -6.31 -8.56
CA ARG A 860 -11.83 -6.97 -9.89
C ARG A 860 -11.27 -8.39 -9.83
N VAL A 861 -10.72 -8.83 -8.70
CA VAL A 861 -10.04 -10.13 -8.58
C VAL A 861 -10.95 -11.27 -8.09
N TRP A 862 -12.20 -10.99 -7.74
CA TRP A 862 -13.13 -11.95 -7.10
C TRP A 862 -13.37 -13.24 -7.89
N HIS A 863 -13.22 -13.24 -9.22
CA HIS A 863 -13.36 -14.47 -10.00
C HIS A 863 -12.31 -15.52 -9.59
N ASN A 864 -11.08 -15.10 -9.30
CA ASN A 864 -9.98 -15.99 -8.92
C ASN A 864 -8.95 -15.24 -8.04
N PRO A 865 -9.28 -14.95 -6.76
CA PRO A 865 -8.35 -14.33 -5.83
C PRO A 865 -7.20 -15.31 -5.50
N SER A 866 -6.03 -14.76 -5.21
CA SER A 866 -4.88 -15.50 -4.68
C SER A 866 -4.92 -15.38 -3.16
N GLN A 867 -4.68 -16.47 -2.43
CA GLN A 867 -4.53 -16.39 -0.98
C GLN A 867 -3.33 -15.53 -0.58
N THR A 868 -2.24 -15.57 -1.35
CA THR A 868 -1.02 -14.79 -1.12
C THR A 868 -1.21 -13.30 -1.42
N TYR A 869 -1.69 -12.95 -2.62
CA TYR A 869 -1.76 -11.55 -3.07
C TYR A 869 -3.09 -10.85 -2.74
N HIS A 870 -4.18 -11.61 -2.60
CA HIS A 870 -5.53 -11.10 -2.39
C HIS A 870 -6.21 -11.73 -1.15
N PRO A 871 -5.54 -11.86 0.01
CA PRO A 871 -5.99 -12.69 1.13
C PRO A 871 -7.41 -12.35 1.59
N THR A 872 -7.75 -11.07 1.72
CA THR A 872 -9.08 -10.62 2.17
C THR A 872 -10.20 -11.08 1.23
N ILE A 873 -9.96 -11.07 -0.08
CA ILE A 873 -10.93 -11.51 -1.09
C ILE A 873 -10.99 -13.04 -1.19
N PHE A 874 -9.86 -13.72 -0.98
CA PHE A 874 -9.83 -15.18 -0.89
C PHE A 874 -10.64 -15.67 0.33
N HIS A 875 -10.33 -15.17 1.52
CA HIS A 875 -10.98 -15.62 2.74
C HIS A 875 -12.45 -15.17 2.87
N VAL A 876 -12.88 -14.03 2.29
CA VAL A 876 -14.32 -13.72 2.21
C VAL A 876 -15.06 -14.71 1.30
N LYS A 877 -14.45 -15.22 0.22
CA LYS A 877 -15.08 -16.28 -0.59
C LYS A 877 -15.20 -17.60 0.16
N GLU A 878 -14.19 -17.98 0.96
CA GLU A 878 -14.27 -19.18 1.79
C GLU A 878 -15.29 -19.04 2.93
N LEU A 879 -15.40 -17.87 3.57
CA LEU A 879 -16.48 -17.56 4.51
C LEU A 879 -17.86 -17.70 3.84
N LEU A 880 -18.04 -17.13 2.65
CA LEU A 880 -19.28 -17.21 1.88
C LEU A 880 -19.64 -18.65 1.47
N ARG A 881 -18.65 -19.48 1.14
CA ARG A 881 -18.83 -20.92 0.83
C ARG A 881 -19.21 -21.71 2.09
N SER A 882 -18.44 -21.53 3.16
CA SER A 882 -18.69 -22.14 4.47
C SER A 882 -20.10 -21.83 4.98
N GLU A 883 -20.50 -20.57 5.03
CA GLU A 883 -21.84 -20.17 5.46
C GLU A 883 -22.94 -20.67 4.51
N SER A 884 -22.68 -20.72 3.19
CA SER A 884 -23.63 -21.26 2.23
C SER A 884 -23.87 -22.76 2.38
N SER A 885 -22.86 -23.52 2.82
CA SER A 885 -22.99 -24.96 3.10
C SER A 885 -23.50 -25.26 4.51
N LEU A 886 -23.10 -24.46 5.50
CA LEU A 886 -23.46 -24.65 6.92
C LEU A 886 -24.92 -24.27 7.21
N ARG A 887 -25.37 -23.12 6.70
CA ARG A 887 -26.69 -22.55 7.00
C ARG A 887 -27.43 -21.96 5.80
N GLY A 888 -26.75 -21.73 4.68
CA GLY A 888 -27.27 -21.01 3.52
C GLY A 888 -27.19 -19.49 3.70
N VAL A 889 -26.64 -18.80 2.71
CA VAL A 889 -26.65 -17.33 2.63
C VAL A 889 -27.94 -16.88 1.95
N VAL A 890 -28.60 -15.85 2.47
CA VAL A 890 -29.81 -15.24 1.86
C VAL A 890 -29.55 -13.86 1.27
N PHE A 891 -28.55 -13.14 1.76
CA PHE A 891 -28.27 -11.76 1.39
C PHE A 891 -26.76 -11.49 1.37
N PHE A 892 -26.29 -10.80 0.32
CA PHE A 892 -24.95 -10.23 0.25
C PHE A 892 -25.00 -8.76 -0.19
N CYS A 893 -24.28 -7.87 0.51
CA CYS A 893 -24.10 -6.49 0.07
C CYS A 893 -22.66 -6.00 0.23
N ASP A 894 -22.14 -5.39 -0.83
CA ASP A 894 -20.80 -4.78 -0.92
C ASP A 894 -20.95 -3.26 -0.89
N LEU A 895 -20.54 -2.62 0.20
CA LEU A 895 -20.76 -1.19 0.47
C LEU A 895 -19.62 -0.33 -0.07
N HIS A 896 -19.99 0.72 -0.79
CA HIS A 896 -19.14 1.55 -1.64
C HIS A 896 -19.49 3.04 -1.57
N GLY A 897 -18.59 3.89 -2.07
CA GLY A 897 -18.78 5.33 -2.15
C GLY A 897 -18.58 5.88 -3.57
N HIS A 898 -19.55 6.67 -4.06
CA HIS A 898 -19.60 7.08 -5.47
C HIS A 898 -19.23 8.55 -5.69
N SER A 899 -18.15 8.79 -6.45
CA SER A 899 -17.55 10.13 -6.63
C SER A 899 -18.12 10.99 -7.76
N ARG A 900 -19.12 10.51 -8.52
CA ARG A 900 -19.71 11.21 -9.69
C ARG A 900 -21.24 11.27 -9.74
N LYS A 901 -21.93 10.81 -8.68
CA LYS A 901 -23.40 10.84 -8.59
C LYS A 901 -23.83 11.27 -7.20
N LYS A 902 -24.91 12.03 -7.12
CA LYS A 902 -25.62 12.35 -5.89
C LYS A 902 -26.52 11.20 -5.46
N ASN A 903 -27.01 11.25 -4.21
CA ASN A 903 -27.84 10.25 -3.55
C ASN A 903 -27.12 8.93 -3.22
N VAL A 904 -27.84 8.03 -2.56
CA VAL A 904 -27.46 6.61 -2.40
C VAL A 904 -28.27 5.77 -3.39
N PHE A 905 -27.71 4.70 -3.92
CA PHE A 905 -28.42 3.75 -4.80
C PHE A 905 -27.81 2.35 -4.67
N VAL A 906 -28.55 1.32 -5.08
CA VAL A 906 -28.07 -0.06 -5.13
C VAL A 906 -27.97 -0.56 -6.56
N TYR A 907 -26.89 -1.27 -6.86
CA TYR A 907 -26.73 -2.01 -8.10
C TYR A 907 -26.92 -3.51 -7.84
N GLY A 908 -27.92 -4.15 -8.47
CA GLY A 908 -28.17 -5.60 -8.38
C GLY A 908 -27.76 -6.39 -9.62
N CYS A 909 -28.09 -7.69 -9.68
CA CYS A 909 -27.78 -8.56 -10.82
C CYS A 909 -29.05 -9.13 -11.50
N ASP A 910 -29.39 -8.58 -12.67
CA ASP A 910 -30.17 -9.27 -13.70
C ASP A 910 -29.25 -10.20 -14.51
N THR A 911 -29.76 -11.34 -14.96
CA THR A 911 -29.05 -12.19 -15.92
C THR A 911 -29.32 -11.71 -17.36
N LYS A 912 -28.43 -12.03 -18.30
CA LYS A 912 -28.53 -11.63 -19.73
C LYS A 912 -29.81 -12.11 -20.46
N LYS A 913 -30.65 -12.94 -19.85
CA LYS A 913 -31.93 -13.43 -20.39
C LYS A 913 -33.12 -13.36 -19.42
N ARG A 914 -32.92 -13.04 -18.13
CA ARG A 914 -33.97 -12.99 -17.10
C ARG A 914 -33.66 -11.88 -16.08
N PRO A 915 -34.54 -10.87 -15.93
CA PRO A 915 -34.48 -9.92 -14.83
C PRO A 915 -34.63 -10.61 -13.46
N ASN A 916 -34.14 -9.95 -12.42
CA ASN A 916 -34.28 -10.40 -11.03
C ASN A 916 -35.34 -9.54 -10.30
N PRO A 917 -36.62 -9.96 -10.26
CA PRO A 917 -37.68 -9.19 -9.63
C PRO A 917 -37.49 -9.09 -8.10
N ARG A 918 -36.89 -10.09 -7.44
CA ARG A 918 -36.68 -10.11 -5.98
C ARG A 918 -35.66 -9.07 -5.53
N ALA A 919 -34.58 -8.87 -6.29
CA ALA A 919 -33.64 -7.78 -6.05
C ALA A 919 -34.28 -6.40 -6.27
N ARG A 920 -35.16 -6.28 -7.26
CA ARG A 920 -35.90 -5.04 -7.57
C ARG A 920 -36.95 -4.71 -6.51
N ALA A 921 -37.64 -5.73 -5.97
CA ALA A 921 -38.56 -5.60 -4.85
C ALA A 921 -37.84 -5.14 -3.58
N PHE A 922 -36.71 -5.76 -3.21
CA PHE A 922 -35.89 -5.31 -2.07
C PHE A 922 -35.45 -3.85 -2.22
N ALA A 923 -34.93 -3.45 -3.40
CA ALA A 923 -34.54 -2.06 -3.64
C ALA A 923 -35.71 -1.08 -3.52
N LYS A 924 -36.92 -1.48 -3.93
CA LYS A 924 -38.16 -0.71 -3.73
C LYS A 924 -38.52 -0.60 -2.24
N ILE A 925 -38.52 -1.69 -1.50
CA ILE A 925 -38.80 -1.74 -0.04
C ILE A 925 -37.79 -0.87 0.73
N PHE A 926 -36.51 -0.98 0.41
CA PHE A 926 -35.45 -0.15 0.98
C PHE A 926 -35.67 1.33 0.66
N SER A 927 -36.03 1.69 -0.58
CA SER A 927 -36.34 3.09 -0.95
C SER A 927 -37.60 3.68 -0.29
N MET A 928 -38.41 2.86 0.40
CA MET A 928 -39.64 3.27 1.08
C MET A 928 -39.53 3.30 2.60
N GLN A 929 -38.43 2.85 3.21
CA GLN A 929 -38.28 2.94 4.67
C GLN A 929 -38.34 4.42 5.13
N PRO A 930 -38.99 4.74 6.27
CA PRO A 930 -39.24 6.12 6.70
C PRO A 930 -37.99 7.00 6.75
N THR A 931 -36.87 6.39 7.16
CA THR A 931 -35.52 6.98 7.20
C THR A 931 -34.85 6.97 5.82
N ALA A 932 -34.80 5.80 5.15
CA ALA A 932 -34.09 5.62 3.87
C ALA A 932 -34.61 6.49 2.71
N ARG A 933 -35.91 6.80 2.68
CA ARG A 933 -36.56 7.53 1.57
C ARG A 933 -35.96 8.91 1.26
N SER A 934 -35.24 9.51 2.20
CA SER A 934 -34.49 10.78 2.03
C SER A 934 -33.14 10.62 1.33
N PHE A 935 -32.70 9.38 1.08
CA PHE A 935 -31.35 9.03 0.61
C PHE A 935 -31.35 8.13 -0.62
N ILE A 936 -32.25 7.13 -0.68
CA ILE A 936 -32.20 6.08 -1.71
C ILE A 936 -32.89 6.53 -3.01
N SER A 937 -32.10 6.87 -4.02
CA SER A 937 -32.58 7.16 -5.37
C SER A 937 -32.91 5.85 -6.10
N LEU A 938 -34.18 5.42 -6.01
CA LEU A 938 -34.66 4.26 -6.77
C LEU A 938 -34.41 4.36 -8.29
N PRO A 939 -34.55 5.54 -8.95
CA PRO A 939 -34.14 5.70 -10.36
C PRO A 939 -32.63 5.58 -10.61
N GLY A 940 -31.80 5.81 -9.58
CA GLY A 940 -30.35 5.60 -9.65
C GLY A 940 -29.95 4.13 -9.55
N CYS A 941 -30.82 3.26 -9.05
CA CYS A 941 -30.57 1.82 -8.92
C CYS A 941 -30.53 1.14 -10.29
N SER A 942 -29.63 0.16 -10.47
CA SER A 942 -29.43 -0.52 -11.74
C SER A 942 -29.07 -2.00 -11.58
N PHE A 943 -29.78 -2.85 -12.31
CA PHE A 943 -29.63 -4.31 -12.22
C PHE A 943 -28.87 -4.88 -13.43
N LYS A 944 -28.54 -4.03 -14.42
CA LYS A 944 -27.80 -4.42 -15.63
C LYS A 944 -26.33 -4.64 -15.31
N VAL A 945 -25.83 -5.86 -15.52
CA VAL A 945 -24.40 -6.17 -15.45
C VAL A 945 -23.71 -5.80 -16.77
N SER A 946 -22.71 -4.94 -16.73
CA SER A 946 -21.81 -4.64 -17.85
C SER A 946 -20.57 -5.54 -17.83
N LYS A 947 -19.93 -5.74 -19.00
CA LYS A 947 -18.83 -6.70 -19.16
C LYS A 947 -17.64 -6.44 -18.20
N SER A 948 -17.26 -5.18 -18.02
CA SER A 948 -16.19 -4.78 -17.10
C SER A 948 -16.54 -4.86 -15.61
N LYS A 949 -17.75 -5.33 -15.28
CA LYS A 949 -18.22 -5.63 -13.93
C LYS A 949 -18.47 -7.13 -13.71
N GLU A 950 -18.15 -7.99 -14.68
CA GLU A 950 -18.35 -9.45 -14.55
C GLU A 950 -17.46 -10.10 -13.46
N THR A 951 -16.42 -9.41 -12.99
CA THR A 951 -15.51 -9.88 -11.92
C THR A 951 -15.60 -9.11 -10.59
N THR A 952 -16.65 -8.32 -10.37
CA THR A 952 -16.88 -7.65 -9.06
C THR A 952 -17.54 -8.58 -8.05
N ALA A 953 -17.36 -8.31 -6.75
CA ALA A 953 -17.86 -9.08 -5.61
C ALA A 953 -19.29 -9.59 -5.83
N ARG A 954 -20.23 -8.65 -5.88
CA ARG A 954 -21.65 -8.88 -6.15
C ARG A 954 -21.91 -9.80 -7.35
N VAL A 955 -21.23 -9.60 -8.48
CA VAL A 955 -21.52 -10.40 -9.69
C VAL A 955 -20.98 -11.82 -9.55
N VAL A 956 -19.81 -11.98 -8.94
CA VAL A 956 -19.22 -13.30 -8.68
C VAL A 956 -20.05 -14.05 -7.64
N VAL A 957 -20.41 -13.41 -6.52
CA VAL A 957 -21.19 -14.01 -5.43
C VAL A 957 -22.62 -14.38 -5.89
N ALA A 958 -23.29 -13.52 -6.66
CA ALA A 958 -24.59 -13.85 -7.27
C ALA A 958 -24.49 -15.05 -8.24
N ASN A 959 -23.37 -15.19 -8.97
CA ASN A 959 -23.19 -16.28 -9.92
C ASN A 959 -22.73 -17.59 -9.27
N GLU A 960 -21.91 -17.56 -8.21
CA GLU A 960 -21.47 -18.76 -7.49
C GLU A 960 -22.58 -19.28 -6.57
N LEU A 961 -23.13 -18.43 -5.69
CA LEU A 961 -24.13 -18.83 -4.68
C LEU A 961 -25.60 -18.71 -5.13
N LYS A 962 -25.87 -18.25 -6.37
CA LYS A 962 -27.22 -18.06 -6.94
C LYS A 962 -28.14 -17.10 -6.18
N LEU A 963 -27.59 -16.24 -5.31
CA LEU A 963 -28.37 -15.36 -4.44
C LEU A 963 -29.30 -14.41 -5.20
N ALA A 964 -30.58 -14.43 -4.84
CA ALA A 964 -31.56 -13.47 -5.33
C ALA A 964 -31.26 -12.03 -4.84
N TRP A 965 -30.80 -11.89 -3.59
CA TRP A 965 -30.42 -10.62 -2.98
C TRP A 965 -28.90 -10.48 -2.90
N CYS A 966 -28.33 -9.94 -3.97
CA CYS A 966 -26.90 -9.68 -4.07
C CYS A 966 -26.67 -8.28 -4.65
N PHE A 967 -26.10 -7.39 -3.84
CA PHE A 967 -26.04 -5.95 -4.13
C PHE A 967 -24.63 -5.36 -4.00
N THR A 968 -24.44 -4.25 -4.69
CA THR A 968 -23.44 -3.23 -4.37
C THR A 968 -24.22 -1.98 -3.96
N LEU A 969 -23.99 -1.42 -2.78
CA LEU A 969 -24.61 -0.16 -2.34
C LEU A 969 -23.60 0.97 -2.50
N GLU A 970 -24.00 2.03 -3.19
CA GLU A 970 -23.13 3.13 -3.59
C GLU A 970 -23.65 4.43 -2.95
N ALA A 971 -22.89 4.99 -2.00
CA ALA A 971 -23.25 6.22 -1.30
C ALA A 971 -22.51 7.44 -1.85
N SER A 972 -23.22 8.52 -2.21
CA SER A 972 -22.58 9.72 -2.75
C SER A 972 -21.51 10.31 -1.83
N PHE A 973 -20.37 10.68 -2.42
CA PHE A 973 -19.35 11.49 -1.75
C PHE A 973 -19.88 12.88 -1.31
N CYS A 974 -20.93 13.37 -1.98
CA CYS A 974 -21.51 14.70 -1.81
C CYS A 974 -22.75 14.68 -0.90
N GLY A 975 -23.91 14.26 -1.44
CA GLY A 975 -25.19 14.61 -0.85
C GLY A 975 -26.40 14.30 -1.74
N GLY A 976 -27.56 14.86 -1.39
CA GLY A 976 -28.83 14.61 -2.05
C GLY A 976 -29.10 15.48 -3.29
N SER A 977 -29.94 14.98 -4.19
CA SER A 977 -30.48 15.71 -5.34
C SER A 977 -32.02 15.64 -5.45
N PHE A 978 -32.70 15.12 -4.42
CA PHE A 978 -34.16 15.06 -4.33
C PHE A 978 -34.59 15.06 -2.86
N GLY A 979 -35.88 15.35 -2.61
CA GLY A 979 -36.48 15.31 -1.26
C GLY A 979 -35.91 16.38 -0.31
N ALA A 980 -36.10 16.18 0.99
CA ALA A 980 -35.71 17.15 2.02
C ALA A 980 -34.20 17.45 2.10
N LEU A 981 -33.36 16.60 1.49
CA LEU A 981 -31.89 16.76 1.44
C LEU A 981 -31.38 17.17 0.05
N GLN A 982 -32.25 17.65 -0.84
CA GLN A 982 -31.87 18.15 -2.16
C GLN A 982 -30.89 19.34 -2.03
N GLY A 983 -29.70 19.20 -2.62
CA GLY A 983 -28.64 20.22 -2.54
C GLY A 983 -27.82 20.19 -1.25
N MET A 984 -28.26 19.46 -0.22
CA MET A 984 -27.53 19.33 1.05
C MET A 984 -26.46 18.24 0.99
N HIS A 985 -25.35 18.44 1.70
CA HIS A 985 -24.32 17.43 1.89
C HIS A 985 -24.80 16.30 2.82
N TYR A 986 -24.31 15.08 2.58
CA TYR A 986 -24.37 13.99 3.56
C TYR A 986 -23.22 14.13 4.56
N ASN A 987 -23.58 14.06 5.84
CA ASN A 987 -22.67 14.02 6.98
C ASN A 987 -22.55 12.57 7.50
N ALA A 988 -21.73 12.35 8.54
CA ALA A 988 -21.54 11.03 9.14
C ALA A 988 -22.84 10.38 9.64
N GLN A 989 -23.79 11.17 10.17
CA GLN A 989 -25.07 10.68 10.70
C GLN A 989 -26.05 10.26 9.61
N HIS A 990 -26.14 11.04 8.52
CA HIS A 990 -26.91 10.70 7.31
C HIS A 990 -26.47 9.37 6.71
N MET A 991 -25.16 9.10 6.71
CA MET A 991 -24.61 7.82 6.25
C MET A 991 -24.92 6.66 7.22
N GLN A 992 -24.84 6.89 8.53
CA GLN A 992 -25.25 5.89 9.53
C GLN A 992 -26.75 5.54 9.41
N GLN A 993 -27.62 6.54 9.24
CA GLN A 993 -29.06 6.34 9.03
C GLN A 993 -29.38 5.44 7.83
N VAL A 994 -28.65 5.58 6.72
CA VAL A 994 -28.74 4.68 5.56
C VAL A 994 -28.35 3.25 5.91
N GLY A 995 -27.35 3.07 6.77
CA GLY A 995 -26.91 1.78 7.30
C GLY A 995 -27.96 1.08 8.15
N SER A 996 -28.50 1.76 9.15
CA SER A 996 -29.57 1.23 10.00
C SER A 996 -30.79 0.84 9.15
N SER A 997 -31.17 1.72 8.21
CA SER A 997 -32.30 1.47 7.31
C SER A 997 -32.11 0.28 6.36
N LEU A 998 -30.85 -0.05 6.00
CA LEU A 998 -30.54 -1.22 5.16
C LEU A 998 -30.87 -2.51 5.91
N CYS A 999 -30.59 -2.55 7.21
CA CYS A 999 -30.98 -3.65 8.08
C CYS A 999 -32.50 -3.66 8.30
N GLU A 1000 -33.11 -2.52 8.66
CA GLU A 1000 -34.57 -2.42 8.84
C GLU A 1000 -35.36 -2.92 7.62
N ALA A 1001 -34.89 -2.62 6.40
CA ALA A 1001 -35.52 -3.06 5.15
C ALA A 1001 -35.54 -4.58 4.92
N LEU A 1002 -34.70 -5.37 5.60
CA LEU A 1002 -34.70 -6.83 5.48
C LEU A 1002 -35.97 -7.46 6.07
N LEU A 1003 -36.45 -6.98 7.22
CA LEU A 1003 -37.64 -7.56 7.89
C LEU A 1003 -38.89 -7.53 6.98
N PRO A 1004 -39.36 -6.37 6.45
CA PRO A 1004 -40.51 -6.32 5.55
C PRO A 1004 -40.23 -6.90 4.15
N ALA A 1005 -38.97 -7.19 3.80
CA ALA A 1005 -38.63 -7.93 2.59
C ALA A 1005 -38.70 -9.46 2.78
N CYS A 1006 -38.57 -9.96 4.02
CA CYS A 1006 -38.72 -11.38 4.37
C CYS A 1006 -40.15 -11.73 4.76
N VAL A 1007 -40.82 -10.85 5.52
CA VAL A 1007 -42.19 -10.99 6.01
C VAL A 1007 -42.99 -9.78 5.55
N ASN A 1008 -43.73 -9.96 4.45
CA ASN A 1008 -44.32 -8.87 3.68
C ASN A 1008 -45.60 -8.31 4.33
N ASP A 1009 -46.31 -9.10 5.13
CA ASP A 1009 -47.51 -8.69 5.87
C ASP A 1009 -47.18 -8.07 7.24
N GLU A 1010 -48.11 -7.26 7.76
CA GLU A 1010 -47.94 -6.55 9.05
C GLU A 1010 -48.04 -7.50 10.24
N SER A 1011 -49.07 -8.35 10.26
CA SER A 1011 -49.40 -9.24 11.38
C SER A 1011 -48.28 -10.25 11.66
N GLY A 1012 -47.62 -10.77 10.63
CA GLY A 1012 -46.43 -11.61 10.74
C GLY A 1012 -45.25 -10.89 11.40
N ARG A 1013 -45.02 -9.61 11.08
CA ARG A 1013 -43.98 -8.79 11.73
C ARG A 1013 -44.31 -8.45 13.18
N GLU A 1014 -45.57 -8.14 13.47
CA GLU A 1014 -46.07 -7.92 14.84
C GLU A 1014 -45.93 -9.20 15.67
N LYS A 1015 -46.32 -10.36 15.11
CA LYS A 1015 -46.19 -11.68 15.75
C LYS A 1015 -44.74 -12.04 16.05
N LEU A 1016 -43.81 -11.82 15.10
CA LEU A 1016 -42.38 -12.00 15.35
C LEU A 1016 -41.85 -11.04 16.42
N SER A 1017 -42.38 -9.82 16.48
CA SER A 1017 -42.02 -8.81 17.49
C SER A 1017 -42.52 -9.17 18.89
N ALA A 1018 -43.71 -9.76 19.01
CA ALA A 1018 -44.27 -10.26 20.26
C ALA A 1018 -43.55 -11.52 20.77
N LEU A 1019 -43.12 -12.40 19.86
CA LEU A 1019 -42.41 -13.65 20.19
C LEU A 1019 -40.90 -13.48 20.36
N VAL A 1020 -40.37 -12.25 20.27
CA VAL A 1020 -38.92 -11.99 20.29
C VAL A 1020 -38.23 -12.41 21.60
N ASP A 1021 -38.95 -12.34 22.72
CA ASP A 1021 -38.48 -12.71 24.06
C ASP A 1021 -38.87 -14.14 24.47
N ASP A 1022 -39.60 -14.88 23.63
CA ASP A 1022 -39.92 -16.29 23.84
C ASP A 1022 -38.80 -17.17 23.23
N TYR A 1023 -37.91 -17.66 24.10
CA TYR A 1023 -36.79 -18.52 23.73
C TYR A 1023 -37.18 -19.99 23.47
N HIS A 1024 -38.45 -20.39 23.68
CA HIS A 1024 -38.97 -21.70 23.27
C HIS A 1024 -39.41 -21.70 21.79
N VAL A 1025 -39.82 -20.55 21.25
CA VAL A 1025 -40.19 -20.40 19.83
C VAL A 1025 -38.95 -20.24 18.95
N ASN A 1026 -38.73 -21.16 18.01
CA ASN A 1026 -37.66 -21.04 17.01
C ASN A 1026 -38.04 -20.01 15.92
N VAL A 1027 -37.74 -18.73 16.19
CA VAL A 1027 -37.97 -17.59 15.28
C VAL A 1027 -37.36 -17.80 13.89
N ALA A 1028 -36.17 -18.42 13.81
CA ALA A 1028 -35.49 -18.67 12.53
C ALA A 1028 -36.26 -19.66 11.64
N ALA A 1029 -36.84 -20.71 12.22
CA ALA A 1029 -37.63 -21.70 11.50
C ALA A 1029 -38.93 -21.11 10.92
N LEU A 1030 -39.61 -20.22 11.65
CA LEU A 1030 -40.79 -19.50 11.14
C LEU A 1030 -40.45 -18.66 9.90
N VAL A 1031 -39.26 -18.07 9.87
CA VAL A 1031 -38.81 -17.18 8.79
C VAL A 1031 -38.26 -17.95 7.58
N ASP A 1032 -37.76 -19.19 7.73
CA ASP A 1032 -37.37 -20.00 6.55
C ASP A 1032 -38.56 -20.32 5.63
N SER A 1033 -39.77 -20.47 6.18
CA SER A 1033 -41.00 -20.64 5.38
C SER A 1033 -41.26 -19.39 4.55
N ALA A 1034 -41.34 -18.22 5.18
CA ALA A 1034 -41.56 -16.94 4.50
C ALA A 1034 -40.48 -16.61 3.45
N LEU A 1035 -39.22 -17.00 3.70
CA LEU A 1035 -38.11 -16.86 2.75
C LEU A 1035 -38.26 -17.77 1.52
N ARG A 1036 -38.85 -18.97 1.66
CA ARG A 1036 -39.16 -19.89 0.55
C ARG A 1036 -40.41 -19.46 -0.22
N GLU A 1037 -41.45 -19.03 0.48
CA GLU A 1037 -42.70 -18.52 -0.10
C GLU A 1037 -42.45 -17.27 -0.97
N ASN A 1038 -41.64 -16.32 -0.49
CA ASN A 1038 -41.17 -15.19 -1.30
C ASN A 1038 -40.09 -15.60 -2.33
N GLY A 1039 -39.58 -16.84 -2.27
CA GLY A 1039 -38.58 -17.44 -3.14
C GLY A 1039 -37.19 -16.78 -3.08
N VAL A 1040 -36.86 -16.18 -1.95
CA VAL A 1040 -35.52 -15.68 -1.62
C VAL A 1040 -34.55 -16.87 -1.54
N VAL A 1041 -35.03 -17.96 -0.91
CA VAL A 1041 -34.41 -19.28 -0.86
C VAL A 1041 -35.08 -20.18 -1.92
N SER A 1042 -34.32 -21.10 -2.52
CA SER A 1042 -34.83 -22.11 -3.46
C SER A 1042 -35.05 -23.46 -2.78
N ASP A 1043 -36.12 -24.18 -3.14
CA ASP A 1043 -36.49 -25.47 -2.55
C ASP A 1043 -35.39 -26.54 -2.68
N SER A 1044 -34.56 -26.45 -3.73
CA SER A 1044 -33.40 -27.32 -3.95
C SER A 1044 -32.24 -27.10 -2.95
N SER A 1045 -32.31 -26.10 -2.08
CA SER A 1045 -31.45 -26.02 -0.89
C SER A 1045 -32.07 -26.85 0.23
N GLY A 1046 -31.66 -28.11 0.28
CA GLY A 1046 -32.22 -29.12 1.18
C GLY A 1046 -32.18 -28.68 2.65
N GLY A 1047 -33.33 -28.69 3.31
CA GLY A 1047 -33.41 -28.56 4.76
C GLY A 1047 -33.06 -29.88 5.44
N LEU A 1048 -32.45 -29.80 6.62
CA LEU A 1048 -32.33 -30.94 7.54
C LEU A 1048 -33.75 -31.35 7.98
N GLY A 1049 -34.24 -32.48 7.44
CA GLY A 1049 -35.64 -32.88 7.52
C GLY A 1049 -35.86 -34.38 7.38
N ALA A 1050 -35.06 -35.17 8.10
CA ALA A 1050 -35.26 -36.62 8.26
C ALA A 1050 -35.00 -37.00 9.72
N THR A 1051 -35.92 -37.77 10.31
CA THR A 1051 -35.83 -38.24 11.69
C THR A 1051 -34.79 -39.35 11.86
N LEU A 1052 -34.04 -39.30 12.96
CA LEU A 1052 -33.27 -40.43 13.48
C LEU A 1052 -33.51 -40.52 14.99
N GLU A 1053 -33.89 -41.72 15.43
CA GLU A 1053 -34.16 -42.07 16.83
C GLU A 1053 -32.88 -41.94 17.70
N PRO A 1054 -33.03 -41.66 19.00
CA PRO A 1054 -31.88 -41.53 19.90
C PRO A 1054 -31.21 -42.88 20.16
N ARG A 1055 -29.87 -42.89 20.13
CA ARG A 1055 -29.07 -43.90 20.83
C ARG A 1055 -28.41 -43.25 22.04
N GLU A 1056 -28.69 -43.81 23.21
CA GLU A 1056 -28.05 -43.40 24.46
C GLU A 1056 -26.56 -43.75 24.43
N VAL A 1057 -25.74 -42.77 24.78
CA VAL A 1057 -24.39 -42.98 25.31
C VAL A 1057 -24.26 -42.03 26.51
N THR A 1058 -23.78 -42.55 27.64
CA THR A 1058 -23.77 -41.86 28.92
C THR A 1058 -22.87 -40.63 28.94
N VAL A 1059 -23.30 -39.58 29.64
CA VAL A 1059 -22.53 -38.37 29.87
C VAL A 1059 -21.46 -38.62 30.92
N ASP A 1060 -20.23 -38.20 30.62
CA ASP A 1060 -19.20 -37.96 31.64
C ASP A 1060 -18.57 -36.57 31.45
N SER A 1061 -17.93 -36.05 32.50
CA SER A 1061 -17.81 -34.59 32.72
C SER A 1061 -16.82 -33.82 31.82
N VAL A 1062 -17.09 -32.51 31.66
CA VAL A 1062 -16.40 -31.59 30.72
C VAL A 1062 -15.18 -30.88 31.35
N SER A 1063 -14.13 -30.70 30.55
CA SER A 1063 -13.11 -29.65 30.76
C SER A 1063 -12.68 -29.05 29.40
N PRO A 1064 -12.54 -27.71 29.25
CA PRO A 1064 -12.45 -27.08 27.93
C PRO A 1064 -11.01 -26.98 27.40
N ARG A 1065 -10.76 -27.53 26.20
CA ARG A 1065 -9.60 -27.16 25.37
C ARG A 1065 -9.90 -27.01 23.89
N THR A 1066 -9.50 -25.84 23.40
CA THR A 1066 -9.01 -25.47 22.07
C THR A 1066 -8.71 -26.62 21.09
N TYR A 1067 -9.54 -26.77 20.06
CA TYR A 1067 -9.22 -27.42 18.78
C TYR A 1067 -9.80 -26.54 17.66
N MET A 1068 -9.03 -26.13 16.65
CA MET A 1068 -8.37 -26.91 15.58
C MET A 1068 -9.39 -27.47 14.58
N LEU A 1069 -9.16 -27.22 13.30
CA LEU A 1069 -10.02 -27.62 12.19
C LEU A 1069 -9.52 -28.95 11.61
N GLU A 1070 -10.30 -30.01 11.80
CA GLU A 1070 -10.21 -31.21 10.95
C GLU A 1070 -11.27 -31.15 9.85
N ALA A 1071 -10.93 -31.68 8.68
CA ALA A 1071 -11.80 -31.77 7.53
C ALA A 1071 -11.50 -33.05 6.73
N ASP A 1072 -12.51 -33.90 6.54
CA ASP A 1072 -13.03 -34.28 5.22
C ASP A 1072 -14.12 -35.36 5.36
N GLY A 1073 -14.99 -35.46 4.36
CA GLY A 1073 -16.13 -36.38 4.35
C GLY A 1073 -16.67 -36.54 2.93
N ASP A 1074 -15.82 -37.01 2.01
CA ASP A 1074 -16.16 -37.14 0.59
C ASP A 1074 -17.13 -38.31 0.35
N ILE A 1075 -18.13 -38.08 -0.51
CA ILE A 1075 -18.96 -39.14 -1.10
C ILE A 1075 -19.06 -38.90 -2.60
N ARG A 1076 -18.10 -39.48 -3.32
CA ARG A 1076 -18.31 -39.99 -4.66
C ARG A 1076 -18.23 -41.50 -4.62
N ASP A 1077 -19.31 -42.20 -4.97
CA ASP A 1077 -19.16 -43.26 -5.97
C ASP A 1077 -20.48 -43.66 -6.65
N ARG A 1078 -20.37 -43.95 -7.95
CA ARG A 1078 -20.86 -45.19 -8.59
C ARG A 1078 -20.55 -45.18 -10.09
N ALA A 1079 -19.58 -46.00 -10.49
CA ALA A 1079 -19.30 -46.31 -11.88
C ALA A 1079 -20.20 -47.43 -12.44
N ALA A 1080 -20.41 -47.45 -13.78
CA ALA A 1080 -20.54 -48.69 -14.58
C ALA A 1080 -20.51 -48.42 -16.11
N LEU A 1081 -20.08 -49.44 -16.85
CA LEU A 1081 -20.03 -49.60 -18.33
C LEU A 1081 -21.41 -50.13 -18.87
N PRO A 1082 -21.67 -50.34 -20.20
CA PRO A 1082 -20.72 -50.53 -21.32
C PRO A 1082 -21.08 -49.86 -22.70
N ARG A 1083 -20.29 -50.21 -23.74
CA ARG A 1083 -20.40 -49.75 -25.15
C ARG A 1083 -21.50 -50.44 -25.96
N ALA A 1084 -22.18 -49.72 -26.88
CA ALA A 1084 -22.77 -50.30 -28.10
C ALA A 1084 -22.94 -49.33 -29.30
N LYS A 1085 -22.22 -49.63 -30.40
CA LYS A 1085 -22.43 -49.40 -31.86
C LYS A 1085 -23.38 -48.30 -32.44
N MET A 1086 -22.92 -47.78 -33.60
CA MET A 1086 -23.66 -47.13 -34.72
C MET A 1086 -24.24 -45.70 -34.51
N SER A 1087 -24.33 -44.83 -35.52
CA SER A 1087 -23.75 -44.83 -36.89
C SER A 1087 -23.41 -43.39 -37.34
N GLY A 1088 -22.56 -43.21 -38.36
CA GLY A 1088 -22.13 -41.89 -38.82
C GLY A 1088 -22.80 -41.41 -40.11
N LYS A 1089 -23.19 -40.12 -40.16
CA LYS A 1089 -23.48 -39.40 -41.42
C LYS A 1089 -22.89 -37.98 -41.38
N LYS A 1090 -21.98 -37.69 -42.32
CA LYS A 1090 -21.44 -36.34 -42.57
C LYS A 1090 -22.51 -35.47 -43.25
N LEU A 1091 -22.53 -34.17 -42.97
CA LEU A 1091 -23.04 -33.17 -43.93
C LEU A 1091 -22.12 -31.93 -43.98
N ARG A 1092 -22.16 -31.18 -45.08
CA ARG A 1092 -21.12 -30.21 -45.47
C ARG A 1092 -21.53 -28.76 -45.23
N ASN A 1093 -20.54 -27.93 -44.88
CA ASN A 1093 -20.62 -26.46 -44.96
C ASN A 1093 -21.08 -25.98 -46.36
N LYS A 1094 -21.94 -24.95 -46.39
CA LYS A 1094 -22.14 -24.07 -47.56
C LYS A 1094 -22.21 -22.60 -47.12
N LYS A 1095 -21.24 -21.80 -47.56
CA LYS A 1095 -21.31 -20.33 -47.52
C LYS A 1095 -22.35 -19.84 -48.54
N LYS A 1096 -23.11 -18.79 -48.21
CA LYS A 1096 -23.70 -17.86 -49.21
C LYS A 1096 -23.56 -16.42 -48.72
N LYS A 1097 -23.13 -15.53 -49.62
CA LYS A 1097 -23.16 -14.07 -49.44
C LYS A 1097 -24.52 -13.54 -49.90
N GLY A 1098 -25.05 -12.51 -49.23
CA GLY A 1098 -26.14 -11.66 -49.73
C GLY A 1098 -25.65 -10.24 -50.00
N LYS A 1099 -26.11 -9.59 -51.06
CA LYS A 1099 -25.79 -8.19 -51.41
C LYS A 1099 -27.02 -7.28 -51.19
N LYS A 1100 -26.74 -5.98 -51.01
CA LYS A 1100 -27.74 -4.89 -50.97
C LYS A 1100 -28.59 -4.81 -52.26
N LYS A 1101 -29.81 -4.28 -52.14
CA LYS A 1101 -30.45 -3.38 -53.11
C LYS A 1101 -31.08 -2.20 -52.37
N ALA A 1102 -31.38 -1.12 -53.08
CA ALA A 1102 -31.89 0.16 -52.57
C ALA A 1102 -33.27 0.48 -53.22
N PRO A 1103 -34.02 1.49 -52.73
CA PRO A 1103 -35.43 1.71 -53.10
C PRO A 1103 -35.63 2.71 -54.24
N ALA A 1104 -36.83 2.73 -54.81
CA ALA A 1104 -37.41 3.88 -55.52
C ALA A 1104 -38.94 3.72 -55.66
N HIS A 1105 -39.70 4.76 -55.29
CA HIS A 1105 -40.95 5.20 -55.93
C HIS A 1105 -41.35 6.55 -55.29
N GLY A 1106 -41.59 7.57 -56.12
CA GLY A 1106 -42.27 8.83 -55.75
C GLY A 1106 -43.73 8.80 -56.23
N PRO A 1107 -44.40 9.96 -56.43
CA PRO A 1107 -43.83 11.32 -56.48
C PRO A 1107 -43.35 11.86 -55.13
#